data_AF-A0A101WIJ7-F1
#
_entry.id   AF-A0A101WIJ7-F1
#
_cell.length_a   1.000
_cell.length_b   1.000
_cell.length_c   1.000
_cell.angle_alpha   90.00
_cell.angle_beta   90.00
_cell.angle_gamma   90.00
#
_symmetry.space_group_name_H-M   'P 1'
#
loop_
_entity.id
_entity.type
_entity.pdbx_description
1 polymer ?
#
loop_
_entity_poly.entity_id
_entity_poly.type
_entity_poly.pdbx_seq_one_letter_code
_entity_poly.pdbx_strand_id
1 'polypeptide(L)'
;MKKTKKVLASLAIAGMTLSMLPYNAFAAGTVPTRIAGISAAQTAAAIADQTGWTGTAILASSASYGMVDALTAGPLASYLKAPILLTGAGNALDADTKTELLKLAVKNVYVTSGTAVISQAVLNELTGMGITVTPLGGIDRAATSVNIAKKMTGVTKVAVANGLQDALSIAAIASAANEPILLTDKDAIPASVAAFLATNPGITASDVIGGTGIISDVVKAALPSATRHAGYTAYDTNNQIIQDFSSSLDFSNVYVANGVTAIDALAGAPLAAQTKSAIVLTDGTVPAVATFIHSKLTAGSVVTALGGSAVVTDAVRTGVLNGTPTPAQGDLAVSSVSAVNASSFKVVFNQAPADTSKVSFTVLRSTTPVTVSTTWNTAKTEATVSSSSNLPEGSYTIAVKNDTTDLGTSTVAVSPQKIAKINITSTKLSITAANIGYATYNVLDQYGNDITTSSLAKSLTFQSGVGTVTATNGLLKVDPSASGSNLMQFPTITITGSDTTSGVSTNATLNTSTVLGTLSNITLNSLTNADGKVLTDGDTSSVFYIDYTATDISGNATKDYNLVVNGLITSTIGGNQNCLTTSSSNVLAQVVADPSDSNKAALKVSVIGNSNIAMDLPVTITAMSYAGTTSTLNATLKKASSVDTFTLMVPAYDIAVGEQKEIPFSAVDQNGVALTKYSDLSGITFTGATLYPNIDGTAILKNNAQATDGSKVITASTSTGKYSSITINIQKAAKADTLALDSSVLVSAMQTSASQKVDFGYDKGGLSVKDQYGRLIDMTGGSDTYEVQAVSSNDSIVSTAGISKVGQNQTTITAEAPGTATVTFQLVAIADPSVVIDSKSVTFSVIKNEDIKGYTLDTVSTPIYANANLSKITGRDTDYHANPKVYGTTSSGSKVLLDGSPIIGAFVDNTTDFAIEGSVGAYDSVKVIAGKLANNLTESTTTLTVTLLGTDGAVKSLTTPIKASTAAPVASTIIAKVDSSVNGVSVSPDGDTVTVSVASGVLAPNKVMARFDADGSSTNRAAVYFYALDQYGTKGMPLAQILKVASGSTLTDAQFNVKPDGVITGTGAVVGGTVTLSGVTNNGLVKTIKVIFN
;
A
#
# COMPACT_ATOMS: atom_id res chain seq x y z
N MET A 1 -34.46 2.12 -77.79
CA MET A 1 -34.42 2.51 -76.35
C MET A 1 -33.01 2.27 -75.79
N LYS A 2 -32.12 3.26 -75.92
CA LYS A 2 -30.67 3.16 -75.60
C LYS A 2 -30.18 4.22 -74.58
N LYS A 3 -31.08 4.84 -73.81
CA LYS A 3 -30.72 5.93 -72.86
C LYS A 3 -31.03 5.67 -71.38
N THR A 4 -31.59 4.52 -70.99
CA THR A 4 -32.02 4.27 -69.60
C THR A 4 -31.12 3.33 -68.79
N LYS A 5 -30.13 2.65 -69.39
CA LYS A 5 -29.21 1.76 -68.65
C LYS A 5 -27.94 2.44 -68.09
N LYS A 6 -27.65 3.70 -68.47
CA LYS A 6 -26.49 4.42 -67.95
C LYS A 6 -26.74 5.19 -66.64
N VAL A 7 -28.00 5.41 -66.26
CA VAL A 7 -28.34 6.20 -65.06
C VAL A 7 -28.37 5.34 -63.78
N LEU A 8 -28.73 4.05 -63.87
CA LEU A 8 -28.69 3.16 -62.69
C LEU A 8 -27.27 2.71 -62.30
N ALA A 9 -26.33 2.63 -63.26
CA ALA A 9 -24.93 2.33 -62.93
C ALA A 9 -24.22 3.50 -62.25
N SER A 10 -24.58 4.74 -62.57
CA SER A 10 -24.02 5.94 -61.93
C SER A 10 -24.56 6.22 -60.52
N LEU A 11 -25.77 5.76 -60.19
CA LEU A 11 -26.30 5.88 -58.81
C LEU A 11 -25.73 4.82 -57.86
N ALA A 12 -25.42 3.62 -58.37
CA ALA A 12 -24.71 2.60 -57.60
C ALA A 12 -23.23 2.98 -57.35
N ILE A 13 -22.58 3.68 -58.29
CA ILE A 13 -21.20 4.17 -58.12
C ILE A 13 -21.16 5.39 -57.19
N ALA A 14 -22.14 6.31 -57.24
CA ALA A 14 -22.22 7.43 -56.28
C ALA A 14 -22.58 6.96 -54.85
N GLY A 15 -23.36 5.88 -54.71
CA GLY A 15 -23.65 5.24 -53.42
C GLY A 15 -22.48 4.43 -52.83
N MET A 16 -21.63 3.85 -53.67
CA MET A 16 -20.41 3.14 -53.22
C MET A 16 -19.22 4.07 -52.98
N THR A 17 -19.21 5.29 -53.54
CA THR A 17 -18.16 6.28 -53.24
C THR A 17 -18.43 7.10 -51.97
N LEU A 18 -19.63 7.03 -51.38
CA LEU A 18 -19.96 7.71 -50.12
C LEU A 18 -19.81 6.83 -48.86
N SER A 19 -19.48 5.54 -49.00
CA SER A 19 -19.21 4.62 -47.89
C SER A 19 -17.72 4.29 -47.70
N MET A 20 -16.82 4.99 -48.41
CA MET A 20 -15.35 4.83 -48.30
C MET A 20 -14.65 6.13 -47.85
N LEU A 21 -15.36 7.00 -47.13
CA LEU A 21 -14.69 7.98 -46.28
C LEU A 21 -14.39 7.26 -44.95
N PRO A 22 -13.12 7.10 -44.53
CA PRO A 22 -12.85 6.77 -43.15
C PRO A 22 -13.47 7.89 -42.30
N TYR A 23 -14.55 7.58 -41.60
CA TYR A 23 -15.15 8.42 -40.57
C TYR A 23 -14.24 8.40 -39.32
N ASN A 24 -12.97 8.76 -39.50
CA ASN A 24 -12.17 9.35 -38.46
C ASN A 24 -11.90 10.78 -38.92
N ALA A 25 -12.93 11.64 -38.79
CA ALA A 25 -12.63 12.99 -38.36
C ALA A 25 -11.95 12.84 -37.00
N PHE A 26 -10.62 12.63 -37.01
CA PHE A 26 -9.81 12.76 -35.81
C PHE A 26 -10.01 14.20 -35.37
N ALA A 27 -10.91 14.41 -34.39
CA ALA A 27 -10.58 15.35 -33.35
C ALA A 27 -9.14 15.03 -32.98
N ALA A 28 -8.22 15.98 -33.15
CA ALA A 28 -6.86 15.83 -32.68
C ALA A 28 -6.98 15.46 -31.19
N GLY A 29 -6.83 14.17 -30.89
CA GLY A 29 -6.95 13.66 -29.54
C GLY A 29 -5.89 14.38 -28.72
N THR A 30 -6.29 14.92 -27.57
CA THR A 30 -5.37 15.59 -26.67
C THR A 30 -4.21 14.63 -26.38
N VAL A 31 -3.00 14.96 -26.81
CA VAL A 31 -1.81 14.13 -26.52
C VAL A 31 -1.73 14.01 -24.99
N PRO A 32 -1.75 12.79 -24.44
CA PRO A 32 -1.81 12.62 -22.99
C PRO A 32 -0.52 13.13 -22.36
N THR A 33 -0.63 13.83 -21.25
CA THR A 33 0.54 14.29 -20.48
C THR A 33 1.27 13.15 -19.77
N ARG A 34 0.68 11.96 -19.73
CA ARG A 34 1.27 10.74 -19.14
C ARG A 34 0.70 9.50 -19.80
N ILE A 35 1.56 8.53 -20.10
CA ILE A 35 1.20 7.19 -20.58
C ILE A 35 1.78 6.20 -19.58
N ALA A 36 0.92 5.50 -18.84
CA ALA A 36 1.34 4.65 -17.72
C ALA A 36 0.30 3.58 -17.36
N GLY A 37 0.78 2.47 -16.81
CA GLY A 37 0.00 1.49 -16.05
C GLY A 37 0.55 1.28 -14.64
N ILE A 38 -0.03 0.33 -13.89
CA ILE A 38 0.45 -0.04 -12.54
C ILE A 38 1.75 -0.86 -12.65
N SER A 39 1.92 -1.61 -13.74
CA SER A 39 3.12 -2.39 -14.07
C SER A 39 3.81 -1.89 -15.34
N ALA A 40 5.07 -2.29 -15.57
CA ALA A 40 5.78 -2.01 -16.82
C ALA A 40 5.07 -2.62 -18.04
N ALA A 41 4.50 -3.83 -17.91
CA ALA A 41 3.73 -4.46 -18.98
C ALA A 41 2.48 -3.65 -19.35
N GLN A 42 1.77 -3.11 -18.36
CA GLN A 42 0.63 -2.22 -18.60
C GLN A 42 1.04 -0.88 -19.21
N THR A 43 2.18 -0.30 -18.78
CA THR A 43 2.73 0.90 -19.43
C THR A 43 3.08 0.62 -20.90
N ALA A 44 3.71 -0.52 -21.20
CA ALA A 44 4.02 -0.92 -22.57
C ALA A 44 2.76 -1.13 -23.42
N ALA A 45 1.71 -1.73 -22.86
CA ALA A 45 0.41 -1.84 -23.53
C ALA A 45 -0.22 -0.44 -23.79
N ALA A 46 -0.19 0.45 -22.80
CA ALA A 46 -0.68 1.82 -22.96
C ALA A 46 0.12 2.64 -24.00
N ILE A 47 1.43 2.38 -24.13
CA ILE A 47 2.28 2.94 -25.19
C ILE A 47 1.90 2.34 -26.54
N ALA A 48 1.69 1.02 -26.62
CA ALA A 48 1.30 0.34 -27.84
C ALA A 48 0.00 0.91 -28.42
N ASP A 49 -0.98 1.22 -27.56
CA ASP A 49 -2.22 1.88 -27.95
C ASP A 49 -2.02 3.22 -28.66
N GLN A 50 -0.97 3.97 -28.32
CA GLN A 50 -0.69 5.25 -28.97
C GLN A 50 -0.07 5.07 -30.37
N THR A 51 0.55 3.92 -30.66
CA THR A 51 1.19 3.67 -31.97
C THR A 51 0.17 3.36 -33.08
N GLY A 52 -0.96 2.77 -32.71
CA GLY A 52 -1.98 2.26 -33.65
C GLY A 52 -1.53 1.06 -34.48
N TRP A 53 -0.42 0.41 -34.12
CA TRP A 53 0.14 -0.71 -34.86
C TRP A 53 -0.49 -2.05 -34.47
N THR A 54 -0.64 -2.94 -35.45
CA THR A 54 -1.28 -4.26 -35.29
C THR A 54 -0.52 -5.34 -36.06
N GLY A 55 -0.78 -6.61 -35.76
CA GLY A 55 -0.28 -7.76 -36.54
C GLY A 55 1.15 -8.21 -36.24
N THR A 56 2.06 -7.33 -35.82
CA THR A 56 3.43 -7.70 -35.40
C THR A 56 3.76 -7.03 -34.07
N ALA A 57 4.46 -7.72 -33.18
CA ALA A 57 4.99 -7.15 -31.93
C ALA A 57 6.44 -7.58 -31.66
N ILE A 58 7.15 -6.79 -30.88
CA ILE A 58 8.43 -7.18 -30.29
C ILE A 58 8.18 -7.54 -28.83
N LEU A 59 8.70 -8.68 -28.38
CA LEU A 59 8.62 -9.10 -26.99
C LEU A 59 9.99 -8.97 -26.34
N ALA A 60 10.05 -8.13 -25.31
CA ALA A 60 11.24 -7.88 -24.49
C ALA A 60 10.99 -8.29 -23.03
N SER A 61 12.07 -8.52 -22.28
CA SER A 61 11.97 -8.83 -20.86
C SER A 61 11.84 -7.56 -20.03
N SER A 62 10.93 -7.56 -19.05
CA SER A 62 10.87 -6.52 -18.01
C SER A 62 11.84 -6.77 -16.84
N ALA A 63 12.56 -7.89 -16.83
CA ALA A 63 13.58 -8.18 -15.83
C ALA A 63 14.89 -7.44 -16.13
N SER A 64 15.53 -6.87 -15.11
CA SER A 64 16.70 -5.99 -15.27
C SER A 64 17.88 -6.63 -16.03
N TYR A 65 18.12 -7.93 -15.86
CA TYR A 65 19.20 -8.64 -16.57
C TYR A 65 18.88 -8.93 -18.04
N GLY A 66 17.59 -9.05 -18.39
CA GLY A 66 17.12 -9.31 -19.75
C GLY A 66 16.86 -8.06 -20.58
N MET A 67 16.63 -6.93 -19.91
CA MET A 67 16.35 -5.64 -20.54
C MET A 67 17.50 -5.13 -21.42
N VAL A 68 18.75 -5.46 -21.06
CA VAL A 68 19.95 -5.03 -21.80
C VAL A 68 19.98 -5.60 -23.23
N ASP A 69 19.46 -6.81 -23.41
CA ASP A 69 19.38 -7.46 -24.73
C ASP A 69 18.38 -6.73 -25.66
N ALA A 70 17.34 -6.14 -25.06
CA ALA A 70 16.27 -5.46 -25.78
C ALA A 70 16.59 -4.00 -26.11
N LEU A 71 17.67 -3.40 -25.60
CA LEU A 71 18.04 -1.98 -25.83
C LEU A 71 18.09 -1.60 -27.31
N THR A 72 18.41 -2.57 -28.17
CA THR A 72 18.57 -2.38 -29.61
C THR A 72 17.29 -2.65 -30.40
N ALA A 73 16.19 -2.96 -29.72
CA ALA A 73 14.92 -3.35 -30.33
C ALA A 73 14.13 -2.18 -30.94
N GLY A 74 14.33 -0.95 -30.47
CA GLY A 74 13.61 0.23 -30.96
C GLY A 74 13.64 0.39 -32.49
N PRO A 75 14.83 0.35 -33.13
CA PRO A 75 14.93 0.44 -34.58
C PRO A 75 14.20 -0.67 -35.33
N LEU A 76 14.29 -1.92 -34.84
CA LEU A 76 13.56 -3.03 -35.44
C LEU A 76 12.03 -2.88 -35.25
N ALA A 77 11.59 -2.46 -34.06
CA ALA A 77 10.20 -2.19 -33.75
C ALA A 77 9.61 -1.15 -34.71
N SER A 78 10.33 -0.05 -34.94
CA SER A 78 9.91 1.01 -35.86
C SER A 78 9.94 0.58 -37.32
N TYR A 79 10.98 -0.16 -37.73
CA TYR A 79 11.10 -0.71 -39.09
C TYR A 79 9.94 -1.66 -39.43
N LEU A 80 9.53 -2.49 -38.47
CA LEU A 80 8.41 -3.44 -38.62
C LEU A 80 7.03 -2.82 -38.36
N LYS A 81 6.97 -1.57 -37.88
CA LYS A 81 5.75 -0.94 -37.36
C LYS A 81 5.07 -1.84 -36.32
N ALA A 82 5.84 -2.21 -35.30
CA ALA A 82 5.46 -3.15 -34.25
C ALA A 82 5.73 -2.55 -32.86
N PRO A 83 4.80 -2.60 -31.89
CA PRO A 83 5.06 -2.10 -30.55
C PRO A 83 6.01 -3.05 -29.79
N ILE A 84 6.69 -2.53 -28.79
CA ILE A 84 7.47 -3.32 -27.84
C ILE A 84 6.58 -3.62 -26.64
N LEU A 85 6.27 -4.89 -26.43
CA LEU A 85 5.55 -5.41 -25.28
C LEU A 85 6.52 -6.14 -24.34
N LEU A 86 6.11 -6.28 -23.07
CA LEU A 86 7.01 -6.71 -22.01
C LEU A 86 6.51 -7.93 -21.28
N THR A 87 7.40 -8.86 -20.97
CA THR A 87 7.08 -10.00 -20.12
C THR A 87 8.10 -10.14 -18.99
N GLY A 88 7.60 -10.45 -17.80
CA GLY A 88 8.43 -10.72 -16.62
C GLY A 88 9.22 -12.02 -16.74
N ALA A 89 10.08 -12.25 -15.75
CA ALA A 89 10.72 -13.54 -15.55
C ALA A 89 9.67 -14.60 -15.16
N GLY A 90 9.77 -15.80 -15.73
CA GLY A 90 8.84 -16.89 -15.41
C GLY A 90 8.60 -17.82 -16.59
N ASN A 91 7.65 -18.75 -16.37
CA ASN A 91 7.28 -19.79 -17.34
C ASN A 91 5.96 -19.51 -18.06
N ALA A 92 5.37 -18.34 -17.87
CA ALA A 92 4.13 -17.92 -18.50
C ALA A 92 4.27 -16.49 -19.05
N LEU A 93 3.58 -16.23 -20.17
CA LEU A 93 3.48 -14.91 -20.75
C LEU A 93 2.72 -13.99 -19.78
N ASP A 94 3.23 -12.77 -19.60
CA ASP A 94 2.55 -11.76 -18.79
C ASP A 94 1.10 -11.55 -19.26
N ALA A 95 0.15 -11.53 -18.31
CA ALA A 95 -1.27 -11.52 -18.62
C ALA A 95 -1.73 -10.23 -19.32
N ASP A 96 -1.14 -9.08 -18.98
CA ASP A 96 -1.45 -7.81 -19.63
C ASP A 96 -0.88 -7.81 -21.06
N THR A 97 0.34 -8.29 -21.25
CA THR A 97 0.93 -8.46 -22.60
C THR A 97 0.15 -9.46 -23.44
N LYS A 98 -0.33 -10.56 -22.87
CA LYS A 98 -1.18 -11.54 -23.57
C LYS A 98 -2.47 -10.89 -24.04
N THR A 99 -3.11 -10.10 -23.18
CA THR A 99 -4.32 -9.35 -23.51
C THR A 99 -4.08 -8.38 -24.65
N GLU A 100 -2.97 -7.65 -24.60
CA GLU A 100 -2.63 -6.67 -25.64
C GLU A 100 -2.27 -7.33 -26.98
N LEU A 101 -1.54 -8.46 -26.98
CA LEU A 101 -1.26 -9.23 -28.20
C LEU A 101 -2.54 -9.69 -28.91
N LEU A 102 -3.56 -10.10 -28.14
CA LEU A 102 -4.86 -10.49 -28.68
C LEU A 102 -5.61 -9.27 -29.25
N LYS A 103 -5.63 -8.16 -28.51
CA LYS A 103 -6.28 -6.91 -28.92
C LYS A 103 -5.68 -6.33 -30.20
N LEU A 104 -4.35 -6.36 -30.33
CA LEU A 104 -3.63 -5.90 -31.52
C LEU A 104 -3.60 -6.93 -32.66
N ALA A 105 -4.31 -8.05 -32.51
CA ALA A 105 -4.42 -9.13 -33.48
C ALA A 105 -3.06 -9.62 -34.01
N VAL A 106 -2.07 -9.75 -33.11
CA VAL A 106 -0.69 -10.06 -33.48
C VAL A 106 -0.58 -11.48 -34.06
N LYS A 107 0.20 -11.60 -35.14
CA LYS A 107 0.51 -12.85 -35.86
C LYS A 107 2.00 -13.18 -35.87
N ASN A 108 2.86 -12.19 -35.70
CA ASN A 108 4.31 -12.38 -35.64
C ASN A 108 4.87 -11.71 -34.38
N VAL A 109 5.70 -12.44 -33.62
CA VAL A 109 6.42 -11.89 -32.47
C VAL A 109 7.90 -12.13 -32.63
N TYR A 110 8.70 -11.06 -32.51
CA TYR A 110 10.15 -11.15 -32.44
C TYR A 110 10.60 -11.05 -30.98
N VAL A 111 11.34 -12.04 -30.49
CA VAL A 111 11.75 -12.13 -29.08
C VAL A 111 13.20 -11.70 -28.94
N THR A 112 13.46 -10.62 -28.21
CA THR A 112 14.77 -9.94 -28.17
C THR A 112 15.71 -10.46 -27.10
N SER A 113 15.50 -11.68 -26.60
CA SER A 113 16.35 -12.30 -25.58
C SER A 113 16.45 -13.80 -25.83
N GLY A 114 17.48 -14.43 -25.27
CA GLY A 114 17.62 -15.89 -25.28
C GLY A 114 16.61 -16.58 -24.36
N THR A 115 16.49 -17.90 -24.49
CA THR A 115 15.58 -18.72 -23.66
C THR A 115 15.94 -18.75 -22.18
N ALA A 116 17.15 -18.33 -21.81
CA ALA A 116 17.56 -18.13 -20.42
C ALA A 116 16.90 -16.89 -19.77
N VAL A 117 16.37 -15.96 -20.57
CA VAL A 117 15.75 -14.71 -20.11
C VAL A 117 14.24 -14.76 -20.30
N ILE A 118 13.78 -15.10 -21.51
CA ILE A 118 12.37 -15.34 -21.82
C ILE A 118 12.23 -16.84 -22.07
N SER A 119 11.68 -17.56 -21.09
CA SER A 119 11.71 -19.02 -21.07
C SER A 119 11.06 -19.66 -22.30
N GLN A 120 11.48 -20.87 -22.63
CA GLN A 120 10.88 -21.65 -23.73
C GLN A 120 9.37 -21.84 -23.55
N ALA A 121 8.87 -21.88 -22.32
CA ALA A 121 7.45 -22.00 -22.02
C ALA A 121 6.65 -20.79 -22.53
N VAL A 122 7.19 -19.57 -22.40
CA VAL A 122 6.57 -18.35 -22.97
C VAL A 122 6.51 -18.42 -24.50
N LEU A 123 7.58 -18.89 -25.15
CA LEU A 123 7.61 -19.07 -26.61
C LEU A 123 6.58 -20.11 -27.08
N ASN A 124 6.42 -21.19 -26.32
CA ASN A 124 5.43 -22.22 -26.59
C ASN A 124 4.01 -21.70 -26.41
N GLU A 125 3.77 -20.87 -25.38
CA GLU A 125 2.47 -20.22 -25.16
C GLU A 125 2.10 -19.30 -26.34
N LEU A 126 3.01 -18.45 -26.80
CA LEU A 126 2.81 -17.60 -27.98
C LEU A 126 2.50 -18.44 -29.22
N THR A 127 3.24 -19.54 -29.43
CA THR A 127 2.99 -20.45 -30.56
C THR A 127 1.61 -21.12 -30.45
N GLY A 128 1.20 -21.51 -29.25
CA GLY A 128 -0.12 -22.05 -28.94
C GLY A 128 -1.26 -21.05 -29.20
N MET A 129 -0.98 -19.74 -29.13
CA MET A 129 -1.91 -18.68 -29.54
C MET A 129 -2.00 -18.50 -31.07
N GLY A 130 -1.28 -19.31 -31.86
CA GLY A 130 -1.23 -19.19 -33.32
C GLY A 130 -0.34 -18.05 -33.80
N ILE A 131 0.60 -17.59 -32.96
CA ILE A 131 1.57 -16.54 -33.30
C ILE A 131 2.87 -17.19 -33.77
N THR A 132 3.43 -16.68 -34.88
CA THR A 132 4.75 -17.09 -35.36
C THR A 132 5.83 -16.39 -34.54
N VAL A 133 6.66 -17.16 -33.83
CA VAL A 133 7.69 -16.63 -32.94
C VAL A 133 9.07 -16.69 -33.60
N THR A 134 9.75 -15.55 -33.69
CA THR A 134 11.13 -15.43 -34.20
C THR A 134 12.08 -15.04 -33.06
N PRO A 135 12.83 -15.98 -32.48
CA PRO A 135 13.82 -15.66 -31.45
C PRO A 135 15.04 -14.96 -32.07
N LEU A 136 15.47 -13.85 -31.46
CA LEU A 136 16.62 -13.05 -31.88
C LEU A 136 17.77 -13.07 -30.85
N GLY A 137 17.57 -13.71 -29.69
CA GLY A 137 18.61 -13.85 -28.67
C GLY A 137 19.88 -14.51 -29.21
N GLY A 138 21.03 -13.91 -28.91
CA GLY A 138 22.36 -14.46 -29.16
C GLY A 138 23.00 -15.07 -27.91
N ILE A 139 24.25 -15.53 -28.04
CA ILE A 139 25.05 -16.03 -26.92
C ILE A 139 25.43 -14.93 -25.91
N ASP A 140 25.42 -13.68 -26.37
CA ASP A 140 25.69 -12.47 -25.60
C ASP A 140 24.90 -11.30 -26.20
N ARG A 141 24.94 -10.15 -25.51
CA ARG A 141 24.23 -8.93 -25.91
C ARG A 141 24.68 -8.40 -27.28
N ALA A 142 25.94 -8.59 -27.65
CA ALA A 142 26.49 -8.13 -28.93
C ALA A 142 25.92 -8.98 -30.08
N ALA A 143 25.90 -10.30 -29.91
CA ALA A 143 25.27 -11.23 -30.84
C ALA A 143 23.75 -10.99 -30.98
N THR A 144 23.05 -10.68 -29.88
CA THR A 144 21.63 -10.29 -29.93
C THR A 144 21.43 -9.02 -30.75
N SER A 145 22.25 -7.97 -30.53
CA SER A 145 22.16 -6.72 -31.31
C SER A 145 22.37 -6.94 -32.81
N VAL A 146 23.30 -7.83 -33.17
CA VAL A 146 23.54 -8.23 -34.58
C VAL A 146 22.37 -9.02 -35.15
N ASN A 147 21.76 -9.92 -34.38
CA ASN A 147 20.58 -10.68 -34.84
C ASN A 147 19.37 -9.78 -35.09
N ILE A 148 19.20 -8.74 -34.27
CA ILE A 148 18.19 -7.70 -34.47
C ILE A 148 18.51 -6.89 -35.73
N ALA A 149 19.75 -6.41 -35.89
CA ALA A 149 20.17 -5.64 -37.06
C ALA A 149 19.98 -6.40 -38.40
N LYS A 150 20.20 -7.71 -38.43
CA LYS A 150 19.98 -8.57 -39.62
C LYS A 150 18.54 -8.63 -40.10
N LYS A 151 17.56 -8.21 -39.30
CA LYS A 151 16.14 -8.15 -39.72
C LYS A 151 15.78 -6.85 -40.41
N MET A 152 16.68 -5.87 -40.43
CA MET A 152 16.50 -4.59 -41.11
C MET A 152 17.20 -4.60 -42.46
N THR A 153 16.65 -3.89 -43.44
CA THR A 153 17.24 -3.74 -44.78
C THR A 153 17.42 -2.25 -45.11
N GLY A 154 18.27 -1.95 -46.09
CA GLY A 154 18.56 -0.57 -46.47
C GLY A 154 19.36 0.22 -45.43
N VAL A 155 20.09 -0.48 -44.56
CA VAL A 155 20.91 0.13 -43.50
C VAL A 155 22.21 0.68 -44.08
N THR A 156 22.45 1.97 -43.93
CA THR A 156 23.69 2.65 -44.37
C THR A 156 24.53 3.21 -43.22
N LYS A 157 23.97 3.24 -42.01
CA LYS A 157 24.57 3.79 -40.79
C LYS A 157 24.19 2.93 -39.58
N VAL A 158 25.05 2.88 -38.55
CA VAL A 158 24.81 2.15 -37.29
C VAL A 158 25.15 2.99 -36.07
N ALA A 159 24.38 2.84 -34.99
CA ALA A 159 24.74 3.38 -33.68
C ALA A 159 25.48 2.31 -32.88
N VAL A 160 26.54 2.67 -32.17
CA VAL A 160 27.36 1.76 -31.35
C VAL A 160 27.38 2.24 -29.91
N ALA A 161 26.95 1.39 -28.98
CA ALA A 161 26.83 1.71 -27.55
C ALA A 161 27.37 0.58 -26.66
N ASN A 162 27.66 0.91 -25.40
CA ASN A 162 28.04 -0.07 -24.37
C ASN A 162 27.21 0.13 -23.09
N GLY A 163 26.96 1.39 -22.71
CA GLY A 163 26.10 1.76 -21.58
C GLY A 163 24.61 1.62 -21.87
N LEU A 164 23.84 1.24 -20.85
CA LEU A 164 22.39 1.08 -20.93
C LEU A 164 21.69 2.40 -21.28
N GLN A 165 21.95 3.44 -20.50
CA GLN A 165 21.39 4.76 -20.72
C GLN A 165 21.92 5.43 -21.99
N ASP A 166 23.16 5.15 -22.39
CA ASP A 166 23.73 5.63 -23.65
C ASP A 166 22.97 5.02 -24.85
N ALA A 167 22.71 3.72 -24.85
CA ALA A 167 21.89 3.07 -25.88
C ALA A 167 20.46 3.62 -25.93
N LEU A 168 19.82 3.83 -24.78
CA LEU A 168 18.48 4.44 -24.71
C LEU A 168 18.46 5.87 -25.22
N SER A 169 19.53 6.63 -25.00
CA SER A 169 19.61 8.03 -25.40
C SER A 169 19.52 8.22 -26.92
N ILE A 170 20.03 7.26 -27.70
CA ILE A 170 19.91 7.29 -29.16
C ILE A 170 18.69 6.51 -29.68
N ALA A 171 18.01 5.72 -28.85
CA ALA A 171 17.02 4.73 -29.29
C ALA A 171 15.92 5.31 -30.20
N ALA A 172 15.29 6.42 -29.83
CA ALA A 172 14.24 7.04 -30.64
C ALA A 172 14.79 7.63 -31.97
N ILE A 173 15.97 8.24 -31.93
CA ILE A 173 16.61 8.86 -33.10
C ILE A 173 17.06 7.79 -34.09
N ALA A 174 17.76 6.77 -33.62
CA ALA A 174 18.19 5.63 -34.42
C ALA A 174 16.98 4.90 -35.03
N SER A 175 15.90 4.79 -34.26
CA SER A 175 14.63 4.22 -34.73
C SER A 175 13.99 5.02 -35.87
N ALA A 176 13.97 6.35 -35.76
CA ALA A 176 13.43 7.22 -36.81
C ALA A 176 14.33 7.25 -38.06
N ALA A 177 15.63 6.99 -37.91
CA ALA A 177 16.62 7.02 -38.99
C ALA A 177 16.84 5.67 -39.70
N ASN A 178 16.13 4.60 -39.32
CA ASN A 178 16.39 3.22 -39.78
C ASN A 178 17.85 2.77 -39.53
N GLU A 179 18.37 3.15 -38.36
CA GLU A 179 19.73 2.91 -37.92
C GLU A 179 19.74 1.86 -36.78
N PRO A 180 20.25 0.64 -37.00
CA PRO A 180 20.32 -0.35 -35.93
C PRO A 180 21.38 0.02 -34.90
N ILE A 181 21.12 -0.34 -33.65
CA ILE A 181 22.04 -0.17 -32.53
C ILE A 181 22.82 -1.48 -32.34
N LEU A 182 24.15 -1.39 -32.31
CA LEU A 182 25.07 -2.49 -32.08
C LEU A 182 25.76 -2.30 -30.72
N LEU A 183 25.92 -3.38 -29.95
CA LEU A 183 26.56 -3.32 -28.64
C LEU A 183 28.03 -3.73 -28.72
N THR A 184 28.90 -2.99 -28.04
CA THR A 184 30.36 -3.21 -28.02
C THR A 184 30.90 -3.34 -26.60
N ASP A 185 32.11 -3.89 -26.46
CA ASP A 185 32.89 -3.77 -25.23
C ASP A 185 33.68 -2.46 -25.21
N LYS A 186 34.25 -2.11 -24.05
CA LYS A 186 34.97 -0.84 -23.84
C LYS A 186 36.15 -0.69 -24.78
N ASP A 187 36.98 -1.73 -24.88
CA ASP A 187 38.29 -1.68 -25.55
C ASP A 187 38.39 -2.60 -26.77
N ALA A 188 37.30 -3.29 -27.13
CA ALA A 188 37.26 -4.19 -28.28
C ALA A 188 35.88 -4.21 -28.94
N ILE A 189 35.86 -4.38 -30.26
CA ILE A 189 34.64 -4.70 -31.01
C ILE A 189 34.42 -6.21 -30.92
N PRO A 190 33.26 -6.69 -30.41
CA PRO A 190 32.95 -8.11 -30.37
C PRO A 190 33.00 -8.74 -31.77
N ALA A 191 33.45 -9.99 -31.86
CA ALA A 191 33.64 -10.68 -33.13
C ALA A 191 32.34 -10.75 -33.98
N SER A 192 31.19 -10.88 -33.33
CA SER A 192 29.87 -10.88 -33.98
C SER A 192 29.57 -9.55 -34.69
N VAL A 193 29.92 -8.42 -34.06
CA VAL A 193 29.72 -7.07 -34.59
C VAL A 193 30.71 -6.80 -35.74
N ALA A 194 31.98 -7.16 -35.56
CA ALA A 194 33.00 -7.01 -36.61
C ALA A 194 32.63 -7.81 -37.87
N ALA A 195 32.16 -9.06 -37.71
CA ALA A 195 31.72 -9.90 -38.82
C ALA A 195 30.45 -9.33 -39.51
N PHE A 196 29.51 -8.77 -38.74
CA PHE A 196 28.33 -8.14 -39.29
C PHE A 196 28.68 -6.92 -40.16
N LEU A 197 29.55 -6.03 -39.67
CA LEU A 197 29.99 -4.87 -40.44
C LEU A 197 30.75 -5.28 -41.72
N ALA A 198 31.64 -6.28 -41.63
CA ALA A 198 32.39 -6.77 -42.79
C ALA A 198 31.50 -7.39 -43.88
N THR A 199 30.41 -8.06 -43.49
CA THR A 199 29.45 -8.67 -44.43
C THR A 199 28.44 -7.67 -45.01
N ASN A 200 28.39 -6.45 -44.48
CA ASN A 200 27.47 -5.39 -44.89
C ASN A 200 28.24 -4.10 -45.26
N PRO A 201 29.00 -4.09 -46.37
CA PRO A 201 29.82 -2.94 -46.77
C PRO A 201 29.01 -1.69 -47.13
N GLY A 202 27.68 -1.80 -47.25
CA GLY A 202 26.79 -0.65 -47.39
C GLY A 202 26.68 0.23 -46.13
N ILE A 203 27.12 -0.27 -44.97
CA ILE A 203 27.24 0.50 -43.73
C ILE A 203 28.52 1.33 -43.80
N THR A 204 28.37 2.64 -44.05
CA THR A 204 29.49 3.54 -44.38
C THR A 204 29.79 4.57 -43.30
N ALA A 205 28.93 4.69 -42.28
CA ALA A 205 29.09 5.61 -41.16
C ALA A 205 28.58 4.99 -39.84
N SER A 206 29.04 5.52 -38.72
CA SER A 206 28.64 5.07 -37.38
C SER A 206 28.51 6.22 -36.39
N ASP A 207 27.55 6.14 -35.48
CA ASP A 207 27.46 7.00 -34.29
C ASP A 207 27.90 6.24 -33.04
N VAL A 208 28.96 6.69 -32.40
CA VAL A 208 29.47 6.13 -31.14
C VAL A 208 28.83 6.89 -29.98
N ILE A 209 28.02 6.18 -29.19
CA ILE A 209 27.24 6.76 -28.10
C ILE A 209 27.91 6.43 -26.77
N GLY A 210 28.49 7.46 -26.14
CA GLY A 210 29.21 7.33 -24.88
C GLY A 210 30.66 7.82 -24.93
N GLY A 211 31.16 8.21 -23.76
CA GLY A 211 32.51 8.75 -23.58
C GLY A 211 33.63 7.71 -23.68
N THR A 212 34.87 8.17 -23.71
CA THR A 212 36.08 7.32 -23.77
C THR A 212 36.23 6.38 -22.56
N GLY A 213 35.59 6.72 -21.44
CA GLY A 213 35.50 5.88 -20.25
C GLY A 213 34.82 4.53 -20.50
N ILE A 214 33.86 4.45 -21.43
CA ILE A 214 33.07 3.24 -21.71
C ILE A 214 33.20 2.71 -23.15
N ILE A 215 33.66 3.53 -24.10
CA ILE A 215 34.02 3.12 -25.47
C ILE A 215 35.29 3.85 -25.87
N SER A 216 36.43 3.16 -25.88
CA SER A 216 37.73 3.78 -26.14
C SER A 216 37.89 4.28 -27.57
N ASP A 217 38.90 5.11 -27.81
CA ASP A 217 39.19 5.61 -29.15
C ASP A 217 39.70 4.52 -30.10
N VAL A 218 40.22 3.41 -29.56
CA VAL A 218 40.58 2.22 -30.34
C VAL A 218 39.35 1.62 -31.00
N VAL A 219 38.25 1.46 -30.26
CA VAL A 219 36.98 0.97 -30.79
C VAL A 219 36.41 1.94 -31.83
N LYS A 220 36.40 3.24 -31.53
CA LYS A 220 35.93 4.27 -32.47
C LYS A 220 36.69 4.25 -33.80
N ALA A 221 38.02 4.11 -33.75
CA ALA A 221 38.86 4.10 -34.95
C ALA A 221 38.64 2.87 -35.85
N ALA A 222 38.12 1.77 -35.30
CA ALA A 222 37.82 0.55 -36.04
C ALA A 222 36.43 0.56 -36.70
N LEU A 223 35.59 1.57 -36.44
CA LEU A 223 34.24 1.72 -36.99
C LEU A 223 34.23 2.63 -38.24
N PRO A 224 33.34 2.36 -39.22
CA PRO A 224 33.27 3.17 -40.45
C PRO A 224 32.81 4.60 -40.14
N SER A 225 33.60 5.59 -40.56
CA SER A 225 33.34 7.04 -40.43
C SER A 225 32.68 7.47 -39.11
N ALA A 226 33.25 7.04 -37.98
CA ALA A 226 32.61 7.12 -36.67
C ALA A 226 32.57 8.55 -36.06
N THR A 227 31.37 9.03 -35.73
CA THR A 227 31.13 10.28 -34.98
C THR A 227 30.80 9.96 -33.53
N ARG A 228 31.36 10.68 -32.54
CA ARG A 228 31.11 10.39 -31.11
C ARG A 228 30.15 11.41 -30.51
N HIS A 229 29.15 10.93 -29.79
CA HIS A 229 28.19 11.73 -29.01
C HIS A 229 28.26 11.30 -27.55
N ALA A 230 28.71 12.20 -26.66
CA ALA A 230 28.99 11.84 -25.28
C ALA A 230 28.96 13.05 -24.34
N GLY A 231 28.54 12.81 -23.10
CA GLY A 231 28.74 13.72 -21.97
C GLY A 231 29.57 13.07 -20.85
N TYR A 232 29.68 13.74 -19.71
CA TYR A 232 30.40 13.23 -18.54
C TYR A 232 29.64 12.09 -17.86
N THR A 233 28.32 12.27 -17.70
CA THR A 233 27.38 11.24 -17.24
C THR A 233 26.50 10.75 -18.39
N ALA A 234 25.75 9.66 -18.18
CA ALA A 234 24.81 9.17 -19.19
C ALA A 234 23.65 10.16 -19.48
N TYR A 235 23.27 10.99 -18.51
CA TYR A 235 22.28 12.05 -18.71
C TYR A 235 22.87 13.24 -19.49
N ASP A 236 24.17 13.51 -19.34
CA ASP A 236 24.89 14.45 -20.20
C ASP A 236 25.02 13.90 -21.63
N THR A 237 25.21 12.59 -21.81
CA THR A 237 25.14 11.96 -23.13
C THR A 237 23.75 12.11 -23.75
N ASN A 238 22.66 11.89 -22.99
CA ASN A 238 21.30 12.15 -23.46
C ASN A 238 21.11 13.61 -23.88
N ASN A 239 21.60 14.55 -23.07
CA ASN A 239 21.59 15.98 -23.37
C ASN A 239 22.33 16.30 -24.68
N GLN A 240 23.55 15.77 -24.85
CA GLN A 240 24.36 16.00 -26.04
C GLN A 240 23.70 15.43 -27.30
N ILE A 241 23.15 14.21 -27.23
CA ILE A 241 22.45 13.59 -28.36
C ILE A 241 21.24 14.42 -28.78
N ILE A 242 20.38 14.83 -27.84
CA ILE A 242 19.20 15.63 -28.18
C ILE A 242 19.59 16.94 -28.88
N GLN A 243 20.71 17.55 -28.48
CA GLN A 243 21.22 18.77 -29.10
C GLN A 243 21.81 18.52 -30.49
N ASP A 244 22.68 17.50 -30.63
CA ASP A 244 23.34 17.16 -31.90
C ASP A 244 22.33 16.78 -32.99
N PHE A 245 21.26 16.07 -32.61
CA PHE A 245 20.20 15.62 -33.52
C PHE A 245 18.98 16.54 -33.53
N SER A 246 19.08 17.74 -32.96
CA SER A 246 17.94 18.67 -32.84
C SER A 246 17.29 19.06 -34.18
N SER A 247 18.04 19.03 -35.27
CA SER A 247 17.51 19.27 -36.63
C SER A 247 16.66 18.12 -37.19
N SER A 248 16.82 16.92 -36.63
CA SER A 248 16.09 15.70 -37.00
C SER A 248 14.89 15.43 -36.09
N LEU A 249 14.70 16.24 -35.04
CA LEU A 249 13.68 16.09 -34.01
C LEU A 249 12.56 17.13 -34.15
N ASP A 250 11.34 16.71 -33.84
CA ASP A 250 10.17 17.56 -33.66
C ASP A 250 9.84 17.70 -32.17
N PHE A 251 9.83 18.93 -31.68
CA PHE A 251 9.58 19.27 -30.27
C PHE A 251 8.11 19.61 -29.98
N SER A 252 7.19 19.31 -30.90
CA SER A 252 5.74 19.37 -30.66
C SER A 252 5.30 18.36 -29.61
N ASN A 253 5.96 17.21 -29.55
CA ASN A 253 5.81 16.23 -28.46
C ASN A 253 7.19 15.85 -27.93
N VAL A 254 7.37 15.86 -26.61
CA VAL A 254 8.60 15.45 -25.96
C VAL A 254 8.26 14.43 -24.88
N TYR A 255 8.94 13.30 -24.90
CA TYR A 255 8.74 12.24 -23.92
C TYR A 255 9.79 12.33 -22.80
N VAL A 256 9.39 12.04 -21.57
CA VAL A 256 10.29 11.96 -20.40
C VAL A 256 10.15 10.58 -19.78
N ALA A 257 11.25 9.88 -19.61
CA ALA A 257 11.27 8.52 -19.08
C ALA A 257 12.40 8.32 -18.07
N ASN A 258 12.20 7.40 -17.12
CA ASN A 258 13.22 7.10 -16.11
C ASN A 258 14.38 6.30 -16.73
N GLY A 259 15.59 6.84 -16.68
CA GLY A 259 16.81 6.21 -17.21
C GLY A 259 17.44 5.18 -16.27
N VAL A 260 17.02 5.11 -15.00
CA VAL A 260 17.49 4.09 -14.04
C VAL A 260 16.72 2.79 -14.23
N THR A 261 15.38 2.86 -14.29
CA THR A 261 14.53 1.69 -14.56
C THR A 261 14.47 1.36 -16.04
N ALA A 262 14.59 2.36 -16.92
CA ALA A 262 14.82 2.27 -18.37
C ALA A 262 13.74 1.58 -19.23
N ILE A 263 12.86 0.80 -18.62
CA ILE A 263 11.93 -0.08 -19.32
C ILE A 263 10.83 0.69 -20.07
N ASP A 264 10.37 1.80 -19.51
CA ASP A 264 9.35 2.66 -20.14
C ASP A 264 9.96 3.45 -21.32
N ALA A 265 11.24 3.85 -21.20
CA ALA A 265 11.98 4.48 -22.29
C ALA A 265 12.18 3.52 -23.47
N LEU A 266 12.51 2.26 -23.16
CA LEU A 266 12.64 1.20 -24.15
C LEU A 266 11.32 0.99 -24.91
N ALA A 267 10.21 0.80 -24.19
CA ALA A 267 8.90 0.60 -24.80
C ALA A 267 8.42 1.82 -25.60
N GLY A 268 8.77 3.02 -25.14
CA GLY A 268 8.40 4.29 -25.77
C GLY A 268 9.25 4.71 -26.97
N ALA A 269 10.44 4.13 -27.18
CA ALA A 269 11.33 4.44 -28.30
C ALA A 269 10.63 4.40 -29.68
N PRO A 270 9.87 3.35 -30.06
CA PRO A 270 9.15 3.32 -31.33
C PRO A 270 8.04 4.37 -31.45
N LEU A 271 7.34 4.69 -30.35
CA LEU A 271 6.31 5.74 -30.34
C LEU A 271 6.96 7.11 -30.58
N ALA A 272 8.06 7.40 -29.88
CA ALA A 272 8.81 8.64 -30.07
C ALA A 272 9.38 8.76 -31.50
N ALA A 273 9.84 7.65 -32.09
CA ALA A 273 10.32 7.62 -33.46
C ALA A 273 9.23 7.98 -34.49
N GLN A 274 7.99 7.52 -34.28
CA GLN A 274 6.85 7.79 -35.17
C GLN A 274 6.57 9.29 -35.30
N THR A 275 6.75 10.05 -34.21
CA THR A 275 6.55 11.50 -34.17
C THR A 275 7.85 12.30 -34.27
N LYS A 276 8.99 11.63 -34.51
CA LYS A 276 10.35 12.22 -34.46
C LYS A 276 10.63 13.00 -33.17
N SER A 277 10.05 12.55 -32.06
CA SER A 277 10.14 13.20 -30.76
C SER A 277 11.38 12.78 -29.98
N ALA A 278 11.88 13.70 -29.14
CA ALA A 278 12.95 13.39 -28.20
C ALA A 278 12.43 12.55 -27.01
N ILE A 279 13.29 11.66 -26.49
CA ILE A 279 13.13 11.05 -25.16
C ILE A 279 14.19 11.63 -24.23
N VAL A 280 13.73 12.40 -23.24
CA VAL A 280 14.53 12.94 -22.15
C VAL A 280 14.63 11.89 -21.05
N LEU A 281 15.85 11.52 -20.68
CA LEU A 281 16.10 10.57 -19.59
C LEU A 281 16.28 11.30 -18.25
N THR A 282 15.64 10.80 -17.20
CA THR A 282 15.75 11.31 -15.82
C THR A 282 16.17 10.21 -14.85
N ASP A 283 16.93 10.55 -13.82
CA ASP A 283 17.21 9.71 -12.65
C ASP A 283 16.23 9.93 -11.49
N GLY A 284 15.15 10.70 -11.72
CA GLY A 284 14.27 11.22 -10.68
C GLY A 284 14.46 12.72 -10.42
N THR A 285 15.51 13.33 -10.96
CA THR A 285 15.74 14.78 -10.94
C THR A 285 15.46 15.42 -12.32
N VAL A 286 15.30 16.75 -12.38
CA VAL A 286 15.08 17.44 -13.66
C VAL A 286 16.42 17.54 -14.40
N PRO A 287 16.60 16.85 -15.54
CA PRO A 287 17.89 16.79 -16.22
C PRO A 287 18.26 18.12 -16.87
N ALA A 288 19.57 18.36 -17.04
CA ALA A 288 20.11 19.60 -17.60
C ALA A 288 19.55 19.96 -19.00
N VAL A 289 19.18 18.95 -19.79
CA VAL A 289 18.57 19.12 -21.13
C VAL A 289 17.23 19.86 -21.09
N ALA A 290 16.57 19.96 -19.92
CA ALA A 290 15.32 20.69 -19.74
C ALA A 290 15.38 22.12 -20.30
N THR A 291 16.48 22.85 -20.06
CA THR A 291 16.68 24.21 -20.58
C THR A 291 16.65 24.24 -22.11
N PHE A 292 17.33 23.29 -22.75
CA PHE A 292 17.37 23.17 -24.20
C PHE A 292 15.99 22.80 -24.77
N ILE A 293 15.32 21.80 -24.18
CA ILE A 293 13.96 21.41 -24.57
C ILE A 293 13.02 22.61 -24.52
N HIS A 294 12.97 23.30 -23.37
CA HIS A 294 12.11 24.47 -23.20
C HIS A 294 12.33 25.54 -24.27
N SER A 295 13.59 25.76 -24.67
CA SER A 295 13.93 26.71 -25.75
C SER A 295 13.42 26.31 -27.14
N LYS A 296 13.01 25.05 -27.33
CA LYS A 296 12.50 24.50 -28.60
C LYS A 296 10.99 24.27 -28.61
N LEU A 297 10.32 24.34 -27.45
CA LEU A 297 8.87 24.15 -27.37
C LEU A 297 8.12 25.33 -28.03
N THR A 298 7.00 25.02 -28.67
CA THR A 298 6.08 26.02 -29.25
C THR A 298 4.75 26.03 -28.51
N ALA A 299 3.91 27.03 -28.77
CA ALA A 299 2.58 27.10 -28.17
C ALA A 299 1.73 25.89 -28.62
N GLY A 300 1.43 24.98 -27.69
CA GLY A 300 0.73 23.72 -27.96
C GLY A 300 1.61 22.47 -27.86
N SER A 301 2.93 22.60 -27.67
CA SER A 301 3.80 21.46 -27.40
C SER A 301 3.41 20.74 -26.11
N VAL A 302 3.51 19.40 -26.10
CA VAL A 302 3.20 18.57 -24.93
C VAL A 302 4.43 17.82 -24.45
N VAL A 303 4.68 17.87 -23.14
CA VAL A 303 5.67 17.02 -22.47
C VAL A 303 4.96 15.86 -21.77
N THR A 304 5.21 14.65 -22.24
CA THR A 304 4.53 13.41 -21.84
C THR A 304 5.46 12.54 -21.01
N ALA A 305 5.04 12.17 -19.80
CA ALA A 305 5.76 11.18 -19.00
C ALA A 305 5.44 9.75 -19.48
N LEU A 306 6.47 8.95 -19.71
CA LEU A 306 6.36 7.51 -19.94
C LEU A 306 6.62 6.80 -18.60
N GLY A 307 5.60 6.13 -18.08
CA GLY A 307 5.63 5.49 -16.75
C GLY A 307 4.85 6.24 -15.68
N GLY A 308 4.55 5.52 -14.58
CA GLY A 308 3.79 6.04 -13.45
C GLY A 308 4.49 7.18 -12.71
N SER A 309 3.77 7.87 -11.82
CA SER A 309 4.30 8.98 -11.01
C SER A 309 5.44 8.56 -10.06
N ALA A 310 5.54 7.27 -9.74
CA ALA A 310 6.61 6.69 -8.94
C ALA A 310 7.98 6.68 -9.66
N VAL A 311 7.98 6.56 -10.99
CA VAL A 311 9.22 6.49 -11.80
C VAL A 311 9.51 7.80 -12.53
N VAL A 312 8.48 8.55 -12.92
CA VAL A 312 8.59 9.91 -13.48
C VAL A 312 7.61 10.82 -12.75
N THR A 313 8.09 11.57 -11.76
CA THR A 313 7.25 12.48 -10.97
C THR A 313 6.72 13.63 -11.81
N ASP A 314 5.60 14.24 -11.40
CA ASP A 314 5.08 15.43 -12.08
C ASP A 314 6.03 16.63 -11.95
N ALA A 315 6.82 16.70 -10.87
CA ALA A 315 7.88 17.70 -10.72
C ALA A 315 8.94 17.58 -11.82
N VAL A 316 9.37 16.37 -12.16
CA VAL A 316 10.31 16.16 -13.27
C VAL A 316 9.70 16.55 -14.61
N ARG A 317 8.48 16.06 -14.90
CA ARG A 317 7.77 16.37 -16.15
C ARG A 317 7.57 17.87 -16.34
N THR A 318 7.10 18.56 -15.30
CA THR A 318 6.88 20.01 -15.33
C THR A 318 8.19 20.80 -15.34
N GLY A 319 9.24 20.30 -14.69
CA GLY A 319 10.58 20.90 -14.75
C GLY A 319 11.19 20.87 -16.15
N VAL A 320 10.99 19.77 -16.89
CA VAL A 320 11.39 19.67 -18.32
C VAL A 320 10.56 20.62 -19.17
N LEU A 321 9.25 20.70 -18.94
CA LEU A 321 8.36 21.64 -19.63
C LEU A 321 8.76 23.10 -19.39
N ASN A 322 9.16 23.46 -18.17
CA ASN A 322 9.47 24.83 -17.75
C ASN A 322 10.96 25.22 -17.92
N GLY A 323 11.83 24.28 -18.28
CA GLY A 323 13.25 24.55 -18.43
C GLY A 323 13.99 24.84 -17.12
N THR A 324 13.61 24.20 -16.02
CA THR A 324 14.17 24.42 -14.68
C THR A 324 14.97 23.20 -14.20
N PRO A 325 16.20 22.98 -14.69
CA PRO A 325 17.00 21.82 -14.32
C PRO A 325 17.37 21.86 -12.83
N THR A 326 17.56 20.68 -12.24
CA THR A 326 18.10 20.56 -10.88
C THR A 326 19.58 20.97 -10.88
N PRO A 327 20.04 21.85 -9.97
CA PRO A 327 21.45 22.29 -9.95
C PRO A 327 22.41 21.11 -9.70
N ALA A 328 23.54 21.07 -10.42
CA ALA A 328 24.58 20.05 -10.20
C ALA A 328 25.24 20.23 -8.81
N GLN A 329 25.26 19.17 -8.00
CA GLN A 329 25.93 19.13 -6.69
C GLN A 329 27.39 18.70 -6.85
N GLY A 330 28.33 19.37 -6.15
CA GLY A 330 29.75 18.99 -6.10
C GLY A 330 30.01 17.81 -5.15
N ASP A 331 31.27 17.52 -4.81
CA ASP A 331 31.58 16.50 -3.79
C ASP A 331 31.18 16.97 -2.39
N LEU A 332 30.58 16.09 -1.59
CA LEU A 332 30.19 16.37 -0.20
C LEU A 332 31.45 16.49 0.68
N ALA A 333 31.59 17.59 1.41
CA ALA A 333 32.71 17.85 2.31
C ALA A 333 32.26 18.57 3.60
N VAL A 334 32.98 18.33 4.70
CA VAL A 334 32.82 19.10 5.95
C VAL A 334 33.50 20.46 5.79
N SER A 335 32.72 21.53 5.90
CA SER A 335 33.18 22.91 5.84
C SER A 335 33.74 23.39 7.18
N SER A 336 33.10 23.06 8.30
CA SER A 336 33.59 23.43 9.63
C SER A 336 32.98 22.56 10.73
N VAL A 337 33.67 22.51 11.88
CA VAL A 337 33.17 21.92 13.13
C VAL A 337 33.41 22.89 14.28
N SER A 338 32.39 23.18 15.07
CA SER A 338 32.47 24.10 16.21
C SER A 338 31.62 23.64 17.39
N ALA A 339 32.02 23.94 18.62
CA ALA A 339 31.16 23.74 19.79
C ALA A 339 30.06 24.81 19.80
N VAL A 340 28.81 24.40 19.99
CA VAL A 340 27.67 25.34 20.03
C VAL A 340 27.07 25.45 21.42
N ASN A 341 27.27 24.46 22.29
CA ASN A 341 27.04 24.56 23.73
C ASN A 341 27.93 23.53 24.46
N ALA A 342 27.77 23.43 25.79
CA ALA A 342 28.59 22.53 26.59
C ALA A 342 28.34 21.02 26.33
N SER A 343 27.28 20.63 25.61
CA SER A 343 26.97 19.21 25.32
C SER A 343 26.97 18.87 23.83
N SER A 344 27.20 19.84 22.94
CA SER A 344 27.02 19.61 21.50
C SER A 344 27.95 20.39 20.58
N PHE A 345 28.15 19.79 19.41
CA PHE A 345 28.96 20.30 18.32
C PHE A 345 28.08 20.52 17.10
N LYS A 346 28.39 21.54 16.31
CA LYS A 346 27.82 21.78 15.00
C LYS A 346 28.84 21.42 13.93
N VAL A 347 28.43 20.57 13.01
CA VAL A 347 29.18 20.20 11.80
C VAL A 347 28.46 20.80 10.61
N VAL A 348 29.16 21.62 9.82
CA VAL A 348 28.61 22.28 8.63
C VAL A 348 29.18 21.60 7.39
N PHE A 349 28.32 21.27 6.43
CA PHE A 349 28.68 20.69 5.15
C PHE A 349 28.59 21.74 4.05
N ASN A 350 29.41 21.59 3.00
CA ASN A 350 29.35 22.46 1.82
C ASN A 350 28.02 22.31 1.03
N GLN A 351 27.31 21.19 1.22
CA GLN A 351 26.01 20.88 0.65
C GLN A 351 25.32 19.77 1.46
N ALA A 352 24.04 19.49 1.17
CA ALA A 352 23.30 18.43 1.85
C ALA A 352 23.81 17.04 1.42
N PRO A 353 24.06 16.11 2.36
CA PRO A 353 24.32 14.71 2.02
C PRO A 353 23.10 14.10 1.31
N ALA A 354 23.34 13.28 0.28
CA ALA A 354 22.29 12.56 -0.44
C ALA A 354 21.48 11.64 0.49
N ASP A 355 22.15 11.04 1.48
CA ASP A 355 21.53 10.23 2.53
C ASP A 355 22.19 10.51 3.88
N THR A 356 21.47 11.21 4.75
CA THR A 356 21.94 11.57 6.09
C THR A 356 22.09 10.36 7.02
N SER A 357 21.46 9.22 6.72
CA SER A 357 21.58 8.00 7.53
C SER A 357 22.93 7.30 7.37
N LYS A 358 23.62 7.57 6.26
CA LYS A 358 24.98 7.07 6.00
C LYS A 358 26.07 7.93 6.64
N VAL A 359 25.73 9.15 7.08
CA VAL A 359 26.69 10.04 7.73
C VAL A 359 26.83 9.68 9.21
N SER A 360 28.03 9.27 9.62
CA SER A 360 28.36 8.90 10.99
C SER A 360 29.35 9.88 11.61
N PHE A 361 29.16 10.13 12.92
CA PHE A 361 29.97 11.04 13.71
C PHE A 361 30.60 10.27 14.86
N THR A 362 31.94 10.21 14.90
CA THR A 362 32.67 9.62 16.00
C THR A 362 33.28 10.75 16.83
N VAL A 363 32.85 10.88 18.09
CA VAL A 363 33.37 11.88 19.03
C VAL A 363 34.25 11.20 20.06
N LEU A 364 35.50 11.67 20.18
CA LEU A 364 36.50 11.15 21.11
C LEU A 364 37.01 12.29 22.01
N ARG A 365 37.23 11.99 23.29
CA ARG A 365 38.09 12.81 24.16
C ARG A 365 39.41 12.08 24.34
N SER A 366 40.48 12.60 23.73
CA SER A 366 41.74 11.86 23.57
C SER A 366 41.50 10.52 22.86
N THR A 367 41.38 9.41 23.60
CA THR A 367 41.10 8.07 23.08
C THR A 367 39.76 7.49 23.55
N THR A 368 39.03 8.19 24.43
CA THR A 368 37.79 7.70 25.02
C THR A 368 36.57 8.13 24.19
N PRO A 369 35.73 7.20 23.71
CA PRO A 369 34.50 7.53 22.98
C PRO A 369 33.47 8.25 23.84
N VAL A 370 32.75 9.18 23.22
CA VAL A 370 31.61 9.89 23.79
C VAL A 370 30.35 9.49 23.03
N THR A 371 29.34 9.01 23.75
CA THR A 371 28.03 8.69 23.15
C THR A 371 27.33 9.97 22.73
N VAL A 372 26.95 10.05 21.46
CA VAL A 372 26.30 11.21 20.87
C VAL A 372 25.11 10.80 20.02
N SER A 373 24.20 11.74 19.85
CA SER A 373 23.04 11.68 18.95
C SER A 373 23.12 12.82 17.94
N THR A 374 22.55 12.63 16.76
CA THR A 374 22.63 13.64 15.70
C THR A 374 21.25 14.13 15.31
N THR A 375 21.10 15.44 15.21
CA THR A 375 19.93 16.09 14.60
C THR A 375 20.39 16.97 13.46
N TRP A 376 19.61 17.03 12.38
CA TRP A 376 19.95 17.81 11.19
C TRP A 376 19.05 19.04 11.11
N ASN A 377 19.57 20.14 10.57
CA ASN A 377 18.74 21.26 10.17
C ASN A 377 17.83 20.89 8.98
N THR A 378 16.80 21.69 8.70
CA THR A 378 15.85 21.43 7.61
C THR A 378 16.51 21.30 6.24
N ALA A 379 17.58 22.07 6.01
CA ALA A 379 18.35 22.04 4.75
C ALA A 379 19.31 20.83 4.65
N LYS A 380 19.47 20.04 5.72
CA LYS A 380 20.42 18.93 5.84
C LYS A 380 21.88 19.30 5.55
N THR A 381 22.24 20.58 5.67
CA THR A 381 23.61 21.09 5.49
C THR A 381 24.34 21.25 6.83
N GLU A 382 23.64 21.12 7.95
CA GLU A 382 24.20 21.27 9.28
C GLU A 382 23.72 20.13 10.18
N ALA A 383 24.66 19.45 10.82
CA ALA A 383 24.40 18.42 11.82
C ALA A 383 24.78 18.93 13.21
N THR A 384 23.83 18.83 14.15
CA THR A 384 24.07 19.07 15.58
C THR A 384 24.28 17.72 16.27
N VAL A 385 25.50 17.49 16.71
CA VAL A 385 25.96 16.26 17.36
C VAL A 385 25.97 16.49 18.87
N SER A 386 25.06 15.85 19.59
CA SER A 386 24.75 16.14 21.00
C SER A 386 24.98 14.94 21.90
N SER A 387 25.67 15.17 23.01
CA SER A 387 25.74 14.26 24.17
C SER A 387 24.48 14.40 25.02
N SER A 388 24.11 13.34 25.73
CA SER A 388 23.01 13.35 26.71
C SER A 388 23.31 14.19 27.96
N SER A 389 24.57 14.56 28.18
CA SER A 389 25.03 15.39 29.30
C SER A 389 26.10 16.40 28.87
N ASN A 390 26.25 17.47 29.67
CA ASN A 390 27.32 18.45 29.48
C ASN A 390 28.69 17.77 29.51
N LEU A 391 29.50 18.07 28.51
CA LEU A 391 30.85 17.56 28.35
C LEU A 391 31.79 18.31 29.30
N PRO A 392 32.70 17.60 30.00
CA PRO A 392 33.73 18.25 30.80
C PRO A 392 34.65 19.13 29.95
N GLU A 393 35.36 20.04 30.61
CA GLU A 393 36.35 20.88 29.94
C GLU A 393 37.44 20.05 29.26
N GLY A 394 37.73 20.37 27.99
CA GLY A 394 38.80 19.73 27.23
C GLY A 394 38.63 19.82 25.72
N SER A 395 39.60 19.25 25.01
CA SER A 395 39.56 19.11 23.54
C SER A 395 38.94 17.78 23.12
N TYR A 396 38.05 17.86 22.14
CA TYR A 396 37.32 16.73 21.57
C TYR A 396 37.63 16.61 20.09
N THR A 397 37.85 15.38 19.63
CA THR A 397 38.07 15.04 18.23
C THR A 397 36.77 14.52 17.63
N ILE A 398 36.34 15.10 16.51
CA ILE A 398 35.13 14.74 15.78
C ILE A 398 35.56 14.25 14.40
N ALA A 399 35.36 12.96 14.13
CA ALA A 399 35.58 12.34 12.82
C ALA A 399 34.23 12.12 12.13
N VAL A 400 34.13 12.50 10.85
CA VAL A 400 32.90 12.43 10.07
C VAL A 400 33.11 11.50 8.87
N LYS A 401 32.25 10.51 8.72
CA LYS A 401 32.26 9.60 7.56
C LYS A 401 30.91 9.56 6.88
N ASN A 402 30.90 9.40 5.56
CA ASN A 402 29.72 9.02 4.80
C ASN A 402 29.91 7.58 4.32
N ASP A 403 29.27 6.64 5.01
CA ASP A 403 29.49 5.20 4.87
C ASP A 403 30.98 4.86 5.06
N THR A 404 31.68 4.42 4.00
CA THR A 404 33.11 4.13 4.02
C THR A 404 34.00 5.34 3.70
N THR A 405 33.43 6.44 3.21
CA THR A 405 34.17 7.63 2.77
C THR A 405 34.46 8.55 3.95
N ASP A 406 35.74 8.87 4.16
CA ASP A 406 36.17 9.84 5.19
C ASP A 406 35.95 11.28 4.68
N LEU A 407 35.17 12.06 5.43
CA LEU A 407 34.87 13.47 5.12
C LEU A 407 35.75 14.44 5.92
N GLY A 408 36.60 13.93 6.81
CA GLY A 408 37.55 14.70 7.60
C GLY A 408 37.37 14.57 9.10
N THR A 409 38.41 15.00 9.82
CA THR A 409 38.47 15.00 11.29
C THR A 409 38.84 16.40 11.78
N SER A 410 38.17 16.89 12.83
CA SER A 410 38.42 18.20 13.45
C SER A 410 38.54 18.09 14.96
N THR A 411 39.31 18.99 15.56
CA THR A 411 39.46 19.09 17.02
C THR A 411 38.83 20.38 17.53
N VAL A 412 37.96 20.28 18.54
CA VAL A 412 37.18 21.40 19.09
C VAL A 412 37.32 21.43 20.61
N ALA A 413 37.55 22.62 21.18
CA ALA A 413 37.59 22.82 22.62
C ALA A 413 36.18 23.07 23.19
N VAL A 414 35.85 22.42 24.30
CA VAL A 414 34.62 22.63 25.07
C VAL A 414 34.97 23.17 26.46
N SER A 415 34.20 24.14 26.94
CA SER A 415 34.32 24.76 28.26
C SER A 415 33.06 24.50 29.09
N PRO A 416 33.14 24.44 30.44
CA PRO A 416 31.98 24.18 31.29
C PRO A 416 30.90 25.26 31.13
N GLN A 417 29.63 24.87 31.07
CA GLN A 417 28.51 25.82 30.99
C GLN A 417 28.51 26.75 32.20
N LYS A 418 28.54 28.07 31.96
CA LYS A 418 28.49 29.10 33.00
C LYS A 418 27.62 30.27 32.57
N ILE A 419 27.05 30.97 33.54
CA ILE A 419 26.34 32.22 33.27
C ILE A 419 27.37 33.25 32.79
N ALA A 420 27.14 33.80 31.60
CA ALA A 420 27.99 34.85 31.03
C ALA A 420 27.27 36.21 31.05
N LYS A 421 25.93 36.21 30.94
CA LYS A 421 25.15 37.44 30.91
C LYS A 421 23.77 37.24 31.51
N ILE A 422 23.32 38.20 32.32
CA ILE A 422 21.93 38.31 32.79
C ILE A 422 21.37 39.60 32.19
N ASN A 423 20.29 39.52 31.41
CA ASN A 423 19.61 40.70 30.88
C ASN A 423 18.20 40.77 31.45
N ILE A 424 17.86 41.89 32.08
CA ILE A 424 16.45 42.24 32.30
C ILE A 424 15.97 42.89 31.00
N THR A 425 15.09 42.20 30.29
CA THR A 425 14.67 42.57 28.92
C THR A 425 13.50 43.54 28.90
N SER A 426 12.78 43.67 30.01
CA SER A 426 11.77 44.71 30.19
C SER A 426 12.42 46.08 30.42
N THR A 427 11.81 47.13 29.87
CA THR A 427 12.14 48.54 30.15
C THR A 427 11.13 49.20 31.10
N LYS A 428 10.00 48.52 31.33
CA LYS A 428 8.92 48.92 32.22
C LYS A 428 8.49 47.77 33.13
N LEU A 429 8.05 48.10 34.34
CA LEU A 429 7.40 47.14 35.25
C LEU A 429 5.88 47.21 35.02
N SER A 430 5.31 46.13 34.49
CA SER A 430 3.86 46.01 34.33
C SER A 430 3.20 45.84 35.68
N ILE A 431 2.11 46.55 35.98
CA ILE A 431 1.41 46.43 37.27
C ILE A 431 0.00 45.90 37.03
N THR A 432 -0.34 44.78 37.67
CA THR A 432 -1.68 44.19 37.60
C THR A 432 -2.65 44.86 38.57
N ALA A 433 -3.95 44.62 38.41
CA ALA A 433 -4.98 45.11 39.34
C ALA A 433 -4.76 44.62 40.80
N ALA A 434 -4.04 43.51 40.99
CA ALA A 434 -3.67 42.98 42.30
C ALA A 434 -2.42 43.65 42.90
N ASN A 435 -1.91 44.75 42.31
CA ASN A 435 -0.68 45.43 42.73
C ASN A 435 0.57 44.52 42.67
N ILE A 436 0.59 43.56 41.74
CA ILE A 436 1.76 42.72 41.45
C ILE A 436 2.47 43.25 40.20
N GLY A 437 3.80 43.39 40.31
CA GLY A 437 4.68 43.83 39.24
C GLY A 437 5.22 42.66 38.41
N TYR A 438 5.26 42.79 37.09
CA TYR A 438 5.88 41.82 36.19
C TYR A 438 6.91 42.46 35.26
N ALA A 439 8.06 41.82 35.14
CA ALA A 439 9.13 42.13 34.19
C ALA A 439 9.72 40.84 33.63
N THR A 440 10.43 40.92 32.51
CA THR A 440 11.05 39.77 31.84
C THR A 440 12.57 39.85 31.94
N TYR A 441 13.21 38.68 31.94
CA TYR A 441 14.67 38.54 31.91
C TYR A 441 15.07 37.34 31.06
N ASN A 442 16.31 37.36 30.58
CA ASN A 442 16.96 36.16 30.07
C ASN A 442 18.41 36.03 30.58
N VAL A 443 18.92 34.80 30.50
CA VAL A 443 20.24 34.41 30.97
C VAL A 443 20.95 33.74 29.82
N LEU A 444 22.11 34.26 29.45
CA LEU A 444 22.93 33.70 28.38
C LEU A 444 24.15 33.00 28.96
N ASP A 445 24.49 31.85 28.39
CA ASP A 445 25.76 31.17 28.66
C ASP A 445 26.92 31.78 27.87
N GLN A 446 28.14 31.24 28.06
CA GLN A 446 29.34 31.73 27.37
C GLN A 446 29.33 31.54 25.84
N TYR A 447 28.40 30.73 25.33
CA TYR A 447 28.22 30.48 23.90
C TYR A 447 27.10 31.35 23.31
N GLY A 448 26.48 32.20 24.12
CA GLY A 448 25.38 33.08 23.71
C GLY A 448 24.01 32.38 23.69
N ASN A 449 23.91 31.14 24.19
CA ASN A 449 22.63 30.43 24.23
C ASN A 449 21.80 30.90 25.42
N ASP A 450 20.48 30.97 25.21
CA ASP A 450 19.52 31.25 26.27
C ASP A 450 19.35 30.03 27.18
N ILE A 451 19.78 30.17 28.44
CA ILE A 451 19.73 29.15 29.47
C ILE A 451 18.74 29.51 30.59
N THR A 452 17.81 30.42 30.34
CA THR A 452 16.92 31.01 31.36
C THR A 452 16.08 29.99 32.13
N THR A 453 15.80 28.83 31.55
CA THR A 453 15.03 27.74 32.18
C THR A 453 15.90 26.68 32.85
N SER A 454 17.23 26.76 32.69
CA SER A 454 18.19 25.80 33.25
C SER A 454 18.28 25.87 34.78
N SER A 455 18.81 24.83 35.41
CA SER A 455 19.10 24.83 36.85
C SER A 455 20.09 25.91 37.25
N LEU A 456 21.04 26.28 36.38
CA LEU A 456 21.97 27.38 36.62
C LEU A 456 21.24 28.73 36.68
N ALA A 457 20.29 28.99 35.78
CA ALA A 457 19.53 30.23 35.81
C ALA A 457 18.55 30.31 37.00
N LYS A 458 18.14 29.17 37.57
CA LYS A 458 17.25 29.10 38.75
C LYS A 458 17.95 29.44 40.06
N SER A 459 19.29 29.40 40.13
CA SER A 459 20.04 29.83 41.32
C SER A 459 20.29 31.34 41.38
N LEU A 460 19.82 32.09 40.38
CA LEU A 460 19.94 33.55 40.37
C LEU A 460 19.16 34.18 41.53
N THR A 461 19.77 35.19 42.12
CA THR A 461 19.15 36.02 43.15
C THR A 461 18.69 37.32 42.54
N PHE A 462 17.43 37.69 42.79
CA PHE A 462 16.88 38.97 42.36
C PHE A 462 16.38 39.76 43.57
N GLN A 463 16.67 41.05 43.57
CA GLN A 463 16.26 41.97 44.62
C GLN A 463 15.72 43.27 44.03
N SER A 464 14.83 43.92 44.76
CA SER A 464 14.33 45.25 44.43
C SER A 464 14.27 46.11 45.68
N GLY A 465 14.20 47.43 45.50
CA GLY A 465 13.96 48.37 46.60
C GLY A 465 12.53 48.34 47.16
N VAL A 466 11.58 47.65 46.50
CA VAL A 466 10.15 47.64 46.83
C VAL A 466 9.54 46.25 46.66
N GLY A 467 9.49 45.47 47.73
CA GLY A 467 8.89 44.13 47.75
C GLY A 467 9.85 43.00 47.39
N THR A 468 9.33 41.77 47.44
CA THR A 468 10.09 40.55 47.12
C THR A 468 10.08 40.29 45.62
N VAL A 469 11.23 39.91 45.06
CA VAL A 469 11.34 39.53 43.64
C VAL A 469 11.48 38.03 43.54
N THR A 470 10.54 37.38 42.87
CA THR A 470 10.63 35.96 42.53
C THR A 470 10.88 35.82 41.04
N ALA A 471 11.92 35.07 40.67
CA ALA A 471 12.24 34.78 39.28
C ALA A 471 11.82 33.35 38.92
N THR A 472 11.12 33.17 37.82
CA THR A 472 10.74 31.84 37.34
C THR A 472 10.68 31.85 35.81
N ASN A 473 11.49 31.00 35.16
CA ASN A 473 11.47 30.76 33.71
C ASN A 473 11.45 32.04 32.84
N GLY A 474 12.23 33.06 33.21
CA GLY A 474 12.33 34.31 32.44
C GLY A 474 11.34 35.40 32.84
N LEU A 475 10.48 35.12 33.82
CA LEU A 475 9.57 36.10 34.40
C LEU A 475 10.02 36.50 35.81
N LEU A 476 10.06 37.80 36.06
CA LEU A 476 10.24 38.42 37.37
C LEU A 476 8.89 38.86 37.89
N LYS A 477 8.50 38.35 39.06
CA LYS A 477 7.33 38.78 39.83
C LYS A 477 7.81 39.63 41.01
N VAL A 478 7.39 40.90 41.04
CA VAL A 478 7.60 41.81 42.17
C VAL A 478 6.34 41.84 43.01
N ASP A 479 6.42 41.35 44.24
CA ASP A 479 5.30 41.26 45.17
C ASP A 479 5.55 42.21 46.36
N PRO A 480 4.84 43.35 46.44
CA PRO A 480 5.05 44.33 47.49
C PRO A 480 4.34 43.99 48.80
N SER A 481 3.59 42.88 48.87
CA SER A 481 2.72 42.54 50.01
C SER A 481 3.46 42.53 51.36
N ALA A 482 4.69 41.98 51.40
CA ALA A 482 5.52 41.97 52.60
C ALA A 482 5.97 43.37 53.07
N SER A 483 5.99 44.35 52.16
CA SER A 483 6.39 45.74 52.40
C SER A 483 5.21 46.72 52.52
N GLY A 484 3.97 46.26 52.32
CA GLY A 484 2.77 47.09 52.36
C GLY A 484 2.70 48.23 51.32
N SER A 485 3.59 48.20 50.31
CA SER A 485 3.80 49.30 49.37
C SER A 485 2.88 49.21 48.14
N ASN A 486 2.50 50.36 47.56
CA ASN A 486 1.80 50.41 46.27
C ASN A 486 2.82 50.69 45.15
N LEU A 487 2.99 49.74 44.22
CA LEU A 487 3.99 49.86 43.16
C LEU A 487 3.74 51.06 42.24
N MET A 488 2.48 51.51 42.11
CA MET A 488 2.13 52.67 41.27
C MET A 488 2.57 54.01 41.84
N GLN A 489 2.97 54.07 43.12
CA GLN A 489 3.47 55.32 43.75
C GLN A 489 4.95 55.57 43.45
N PHE A 490 5.68 54.56 42.95
CA PHE A 490 7.07 54.70 42.58
C PHE A 490 7.14 54.92 41.06
N PRO A 491 7.70 56.02 40.55
CA PRO A 491 7.81 56.26 39.11
C PRO A 491 8.77 55.27 38.43
N THR A 492 9.76 54.77 39.18
CA THR A 492 10.75 53.79 38.72
C THR A 492 11.06 52.80 39.80
N ILE A 493 11.33 51.55 39.42
CA ILE A 493 11.77 50.48 40.33
C ILE A 493 13.05 49.87 39.77
N THR A 494 14.10 49.84 40.59
CA THR A 494 15.37 49.19 40.23
C THR A 494 15.33 47.73 40.68
N ILE A 495 15.61 46.82 39.75
CA ILE A 495 15.80 45.40 40.01
C ILE A 495 17.27 45.05 39.73
N THR A 496 17.89 44.38 40.70
CA THR A 496 19.24 43.85 40.58
C THR A 496 19.18 42.33 40.57
N GLY A 497 19.73 41.72 39.52
CA GLY A 497 19.91 40.27 39.41
C GLY A 497 21.39 39.91 39.52
N SER A 498 21.73 38.91 40.32
CA SER A 498 23.11 38.46 40.50
C SER A 498 23.23 36.95 40.57
N ASP A 499 24.29 36.44 39.95
CA ASP A 499 24.82 35.10 40.20
C ASP A 499 26.07 35.22 41.08
N THR A 500 26.00 34.71 42.31
CA THR A 500 27.13 34.77 43.24
C THR A 500 28.29 33.84 42.85
N THR A 501 28.03 32.85 42.00
CA THR A 501 29.04 31.85 41.60
C THR A 501 29.91 32.33 40.45
N SER A 502 29.34 32.94 39.41
CA SER A 502 30.09 33.52 38.28
C SER A 502 30.49 34.99 38.49
N GLY A 503 29.90 35.67 39.47
CA GLY A 503 30.10 37.11 39.72
C GLY A 503 29.38 38.01 38.70
N VAL A 504 28.59 37.44 37.78
CA VAL A 504 27.80 38.19 36.81
C VAL A 504 26.62 38.84 37.52
N SER A 505 26.48 40.16 37.34
CA SER A 505 25.35 40.92 37.87
C SER A 505 24.79 41.87 36.82
N THR A 506 23.52 42.23 36.99
CA THR A 506 22.82 43.19 36.15
C THR A 506 21.96 44.08 37.03
N ASN A 507 21.81 45.34 36.64
CA ASN A 507 20.84 46.24 37.24
C ASN A 507 19.99 46.85 36.13
N ALA A 508 18.68 46.92 36.34
CA ALA A 508 17.77 47.62 35.44
C ALA A 508 16.82 48.49 36.26
N THR A 509 16.68 49.75 35.86
CA THR A 509 15.69 50.67 36.41
C THR A 509 14.50 50.70 35.46
N LEU A 510 13.37 50.17 35.92
CA LEU A 510 12.16 49.98 35.13
C LEU A 510 11.16 51.09 35.45
N ASN A 511 10.62 51.76 34.44
CA ASN A 511 9.51 52.69 34.64
C ASN A 511 8.25 51.91 35.03
N THR A 512 7.53 52.32 36.06
CA THR A 512 6.27 51.67 36.41
C THR A 512 5.20 51.99 35.37
N SER A 513 4.40 50.99 35.00
CA SER A 513 3.31 51.20 34.04
C SER A 513 2.27 52.18 34.61
N THR A 514 1.84 53.15 33.80
CA THR A 514 0.76 54.08 34.13
C THR A 514 -0.63 53.50 33.85
N VAL A 515 -0.70 52.33 33.21
CA VAL A 515 -1.93 51.60 32.90
C VAL A 515 -1.88 50.23 33.56
N LEU A 516 -2.99 49.77 34.13
CA LEU A 516 -3.10 48.42 34.70
C LEU A 516 -2.94 47.38 33.59
N GLY A 517 -2.38 46.21 33.93
CA GLY A 517 -2.19 45.09 33.01
C GLY A 517 -0.78 44.94 32.45
N THR A 518 -0.54 43.79 31.83
CA THR A 518 0.79 43.30 31.43
C THR A 518 1.06 43.34 29.94
N LEU A 519 0.05 43.58 29.10
CA LEU A 519 0.19 43.64 27.65
C LEU A 519 -0.01 45.07 27.13
N SER A 520 0.78 45.45 26.12
CA SER A 520 0.54 46.65 25.31
C SER A 520 -0.34 46.35 24.10
N ASN A 521 -0.23 45.15 23.51
CA ASN A 521 -1.00 44.76 22.33
C ASN A 521 -1.35 43.26 22.33
N ILE A 522 -2.45 42.94 21.66
CA ILE A 522 -2.91 41.58 21.37
C ILE A 522 -3.50 41.58 19.96
N THR A 523 -3.17 40.59 19.13
CA THR A 523 -3.77 40.37 17.82
C THR A 523 -4.18 38.90 17.70
N LEU A 524 -5.43 38.65 17.35
CA LEU A 524 -5.99 37.32 17.08
C LEU A 524 -5.89 37.07 15.58
N ASN A 525 -5.22 36.00 15.17
CA ASN A 525 -4.90 35.72 13.77
C ASN A 525 -5.89 34.76 13.13
N SER A 526 -5.87 33.49 13.58
CA SER A 526 -6.64 32.41 12.96
C SER A 526 -7.10 31.40 14.01
N LEU A 527 -8.20 30.70 13.72
CA LEU A 527 -8.70 29.61 14.54
C LEU A 527 -8.27 28.29 13.90
N THR A 528 -7.60 27.43 14.66
CA THR A 528 -7.12 26.13 14.17
C THR A 528 -7.56 24.99 15.08
N ASN A 529 -7.65 23.79 14.49
CA ASN A 529 -7.86 22.53 15.18
C ASN A 529 -6.90 21.49 14.58
N ALA A 530 -6.31 20.65 15.43
CA ALA A 530 -5.29 19.68 15.02
C ALA A 530 -5.80 18.65 14.00
N ASP A 531 -7.09 18.33 14.04
CA ASP A 531 -7.74 17.35 13.17
C ASP A 531 -8.37 18.01 11.92
N GLY A 532 -8.13 19.31 11.69
CA GLY A 532 -8.72 20.05 10.56
C GLY A 532 -10.25 20.21 10.64
N LYS A 533 -10.84 20.02 11.84
CA LYS A 533 -12.29 20.18 12.03
C LYS A 533 -12.70 21.65 11.95
N VAL A 534 -13.98 21.85 11.66
CA VAL A 534 -14.63 23.17 11.68
C VAL A 534 -15.50 23.31 12.92
N LEU A 535 -15.61 24.54 13.44
CA LEU A 535 -16.39 24.85 14.62
C LEU A 535 -17.89 24.56 14.34
N THR A 536 -18.43 23.49 14.90
CA THR A 536 -19.76 22.95 14.55
C THR A 536 -20.64 22.86 15.79
N ASP A 537 -21.88 23.33 15.70
CA ASP A 537 -22.86 23.25 16.78
C ASP A 537 -23.05 21.81 17.27
N GLY A 538 -23.10 21.61 18.59
CA GLY A 538 -23.17 20.28 19.20
C GLY A 538 -21.85 19.51 19.34
N ASP A 539 -20.77 19.92 18.68
CA ASP A 539 -19.45 19.30 18.90
C ASP A 539 -18.74 19.88 20.13
N THR A 540 -19.08 19.36 21.30
CA THR A 540 -18.47 19.74 22.59
C THR A 540 -17.13 19.05 22.85
N SER A 541 -16.73 18.12 21.99
CA SER A 541 -15.52 17.31 22.16
C SER A 541 -14.28 17.94 21.53
N SER A 542 -14.47 18.63 20.40
CA SER A 542 -13.38 19.25 19.66
C SER A 542 -12.94 20.55 20.31
N VAL A 543 -11.62 20.71 20.42
CA VAL A 543 -11.00 21.91 20.97
C VAL A 543 -10.27 22.65 19.87
N PHE A 544 -10.49 23.95 19.80
CA PHE A 544 -9.87 24.85 18.84
C PHE A 544 -8.92 25.78 19.57
N TYR A 545 -7.89 26.25 18.89
CA TYR A 545 -6.94 27.22 19.44
C TYR A 545 -6.85 28.42 18.51
N ILE A 546 -6.87 29.61 19.10
CA ILE A 546 -6.62 30.85 18.38
C ILE A 546 -5.11 31.05 18.31
N ASP A 547 -4.56 31.12 17.11
CA ASP A 547 -3.24 31.70 16.90
C ASP A 547 -3.30 33.21 17.17
N TYR A 548 -2.33 33.72 17.91
CA TYR A 548 -2.31 35.10 18.35
C TYR A 548 -0.90 35.65 18.43
N THR A 549 -0.74 36.96 18.42
CA THR A 549 0.50 37.65 18.82
C THR A 549 0.19 38.59 19.97
N ALA A 550 1.07 38.67 20.96
CA ALA A 550 0.92 39.54 22.10
C ALA A 550 2.25 40.24 22.39
N THR A 551 2.19 41.50 22.83
CA THR A 551 3.37 42.24 23.30
C THR A 551 3.17 42.70 24.73
N ASP A 552 4.21 42.54 25.55
CA ASP A 552 4.22 43.05 26.92
C ASP A 552 4.22 44.60 26.94
N ILE A 553 4.09 45.22 28.12
CA ILE A 553 4.08 46.69 28.22
C ILE A 553 5.40 47.36 27.81
N SER A 554 6.49 46.60 27.76
CA SER A 554 7.82 47.03 27.31
C SER A 554 8.00 46.91 25.79
N GLY A 555 7.04 46.34 25.08
CA GLY A 555 7.05 46.14 23.63
C GLY A 555 7.67 44.81 23.17
N ASN A 556 8.01 43.91 24.10
CA ASN A 556 8.56 42.60 23.75
C ASN A 556 7.43 41.62 23.39
N ALA A 557 7.64 40.78 22.39
CA ALA A 557 6.71 39.70 22.08
C ALA A 557 6.64 38.69 23.25
N THR A 558 5.43 38.27 23.62
CA THR A 558 5.25 37.35 24.74
C THR A 558 4.19 36.28 24.44
N LYS A 559 4.41 35.10 25.01
CA LYS A 559 3.44 34.01 25.11
C LYS A 559 3.27 33.57 26.56
N ASP A 560 3.92 34.23 27.52
CA ASP A 560 3.87 33.84 28.93
C ASP A 560 2.43 33.87 29.46
N TYR A 561 2.02 32.82 30.15
CA TYR A 561 0.67 32.65 30.64
C TYR A 561 0.26 33.79 31.59
N ASN A 562 1.13 34.17 32.52
CA ASN A 562 0.84 35.21 33.50
C ASN A 562 0.78 36.59 32.84
N LEU A 563 1.66 36.87 31.88
CA LEU A 563 1.62 38.12 31.12
C LEU A 563 0.38 38.21 30.23
N VAL A 564 -0.06 37.12 29.61
CA VAL A 564 -1.24 37.16 28.73
C VAL A 564 -2.54 37.22 29.55
N VAL A 565 -2.70 36.36 30.56
CA VAL A 565 -3.95 36.30 31.35
C VAL A 565 -4.20 37.59 32.13
N ASN A 566 -3.15 38.21 32.70
CA ASN A 566 -3.28 39.46 33.45
C ASN A 566 -3.25 40.71 32.55
N GLY A 567 -2.97 40.56 31.26
CA GLY A 567 -2.96 41.66 30.31
C GLY A 567 -4.27 41.83 29.56
N LEU A 568 -5.10 40.78 29.54
CA LEU A 568 -6.41 40.76 28.91
C LEU A 568 -7.52 41.01 29.93
N ILE A 569 -8.52 41.78 29.52
CA ILE A 569 -9.79 41.90 30.23
C ILE A 569 -10.55 40.61 29.99
N THR A 570 -10.75 39.84 31.06
CA THR A 570 -11.43 38.55 31.01
C THR A 570 -12.62 38.53 31.96
N SER A 571 -13.51 37.56 31.77
CA SER A 571 -14.70 37.36 32.60
C SER A 571 -14.85 35.90 33.01
N THR A 572 -15.81 35.62 33.87
CA THR A 572 -16.20 34.25 34.22
C THR A 572 -17.51 33.92 33.52
N ILE A 573 -17.51 32.91 32.64
CA ILE A 573 -18.69 32.47 31.87
C ILE A 573 -18.98 31.01 32.20
N GLY A 574 -20.16 30.72 32.75
CA GLY A 574 -20.60 29.34 33.05
C GLY A 574 -19.66 28.58 34.01
N GLY A 575 -19.01 29.28 34.94
CA GLY A 575 -18.02 28.71 35.87
C GLY A 575 -16.59 28.63 35.33
N ASN A 576 -16.37 28.89 34.03
CA ASN A 576 -15.03 28.96 33.43
C ASN A 576 -14.44 30.36 33.64
N GLN A 577 -13.22 30.43 34.15
CA GLN A 577 -12.49 31.68 34.38
C GLN A 577 -11.71 32.10 33.13
N ASN A 578 -11.21 33.34 33.12
CA ASN A 578 -10.34 33.88 32.07
C ASN A 578 -10.95 33.86 30.66
N CYS A 579 -12.28 34.04 30.57
CA CYS A 579 -13.01 34.01 29.30
C CYS A 579 -12.90 35.34 28.57
N LEU A 580 -12.65 35.26 27.26
CA LEU A 580 -12.75 36.37 26.31
C LEU A 580 -14.22 36.63 25.96
N THR A 581 -14.50 37.79 25.36
CA THR A 581 -15.87 38.12 24.94
C THR A 581 -16.20 37.42 23.64
N THR A 582 -17.31 36.70 23.58
CA THR A 582 -17.83 36.05 22.37
C THR A 582 -19.20 36.62 22.01
N SER A 583 -19.49 36.79 20.72
CA SER A 583 -20.80 37.29 20.26
C SER A 583 -21.92 36.24 20.30
N SER A 584 -21.60 34.99 20.64
CA SER A 584 -22.52 33.87 20.71
C SER A 584 -22.36 33.13 22.04
N SER A 585 -23.48 32.89 22.72
CA SER A 585 -23.53 32.08 23.94
C SER A 585 -23.18 30.60 23.72
N ASN A 586 -23.05 30.17 22.47
CA ASN A 586 -22.79 28.78 22.11
C ASN A 586 -21.28 28.49 21.93
N VAL A 587 -20.44 29.52 21.99
CA VAL A 587 -18.98 29.43 21.83
C VAL A 587 -18.30 30.08 23.02
N LEU A 588 -17.40 29.33 23.66
CA LEU A 588 -16.54 29.79 24.74
C LEU A 588 -15.12 30.00 24.22
N ALA A 589 -14.52 31.14 24.52
CA ALA A 589 -13.11 31.41 24.26
C ALA A 589 -12.42 31.78 25.57
N GLN A 590 -11.30 31.12 25.91
CA GLN A 590 -10.67 31.20 27.23
C GLN A 590 -9.14 31.18 27.13
N VAL A 591 -8.49 31.94 28.00
CA VAL A 591 -7.03 31.88 28.19
C VAL A 591 -6.72 30.70 29.12
N VAL A 592 -5.95 29.73 28.63
CA VAL A 592 -5.50 28.55 29.38
C VAL A 592 -3.99 28.42 29.32
N ALA A 593 -3.41 27.64 30.23
CA ALA A 593 -2.03 27.21 30.09
C ALA A 593 -1.91 26.25 28.88
N ASP A 594 -0.86 26.41 28.07
CA ASP A 594 -0.60 25.54 26.94
C ASP A 594 -0.35 24.10 27.45
N PRO A 595 -1.03 23.08 26.90
CA PRO A 595 -0.86 21.70 27.33
C PRO A 595 0.57 21.17 27.21
N SER A 596 1.36 21.73 26.28
CA SER A 596 2.75 21.34 26.03
C SER A 596 3.76 22.12 26.88
N ASP A 597 3.40 23.31 27.35
CA ASP A 597 4.25 24.19 28.15
C ASP A 597 3.38 25.07 29.05
N SER A 598 3.25 24.68 30.33
CA SER A 598 2.37 25.37 31.27
C SER A 598 2.75 26.83 31.55
N ASN A 599 3.94 27.28 31.14
CA ASN A 599 4.34 28.68 31.25
C ASN A 599 3.79 29.54 30.10
N LYS A 600 3.26 28.94 29.04
CA LYS A 600 2.70 29.66 27.89
C LYS A 600 1.18 29.71 27.95
N ALA A 601 0.59 30.78 27.44
CA ALA A 601 -0.85 30.90 27.24
C ALA A 601 -1.24 30.31 25.89
N ALA A 602 -2.33 29.55 25.90
CA ALA A 602 -3.10 29.18 24.72
C ALA A 602 -4.51 29.79 24.82
N LEU A 603 -5.04 30.25 23.69
CA LEU A 603 -6.39 30.79 23.60
C LEU A 603 -7.32 29.68 23.10
N LYS A 604 -7.89 28.94 24.03
CA LYS A 604 -8.75 27.79 23.76
C LYS A 604 -10.16 28.24 23.40
N VAL A 605 -10.74 27.66 22.35
CA VAL A 605 -12.12 27.87 21.91
C VAL A 605 -12.86 26.53 21.88
N SER A 606 -14.08 26.50 22.40
CA SER A 606 -14.92 25.30 22.45
C SER A 606 -16.41 25.63 22.32
N VAL A 607 -17.18 24.69 21.79
CA VAL A 607 -18.64 24.79 21.74
C VAL A 607 -19.22 24.33 23.07
N ILE A 608 -20.19 25.08 23.62
CA ILE A 608 -20.69 24.89 25.00
C ILE A 608 -21.89 23.92 25.06
N GLY A 609 -22.44 23.50 23.92
CA GLY A 609 -23.55 22.55 23.84
C GLY A 609 -24.12 22.37 22.43
N ASN A 610 -25.19 21.58 22.31
CA ASN A 610 -25.97 21.47 21.07
C ASN A 610 -27.16 22.43 21.12
N SER A 611 -27.09 23.48 20.32
CA SER A 611 -28.09 24.56 20.31
C SER A 611 -29.11 24.40 19.18
N ASN A 612 -28.94 23.37 18.33
CA ASN A 612 -29.70 23.12 17.11
C ASN A 612 -29.91 24.39 16.27
N ILE A 613 -28.82 25.11 15.97
CA ILE A 613 -28.92 26.36 15.21
C ILE A 613 -29.56 26.10 13.83
N ALA A 614 -30.46 26.99 13.40
CA ALA A 614 -31.20 26.82 12.15
C ALA A 614 -30.34 27.02 10.88
N MET A 615 -29.27 27.80 10.99
CA MET A 615 -28.30 28.13 9.95
C MET A 615 -26.94 28.46 10.55
N ASP A 616 -25.91 28.51 9.70
CA ASP A 616 -24.56 28.93 10.09
C ASP A 616 -24.58 30.30 10.77
N LEU A 617 -23.95 30.39 11.94
CA LEU A 617 -23.95 31.59 12.76
C LEU A 617 -22.54 32.22 12.74
N PRO A 618 -22.38 33.49 12.30
CA PRO A 618 -21.13 34.20 12.48
C PRO A 618 -20.86 34.44 13.97
N VAL A 619 -19.65 34.15 14.42
CA VAL A 619 -19.21 34.34 15.81
C VAL A 619 -17.98 35.23 15.82
N THR A 620 -18.04 36.34 16.55
CA THR A 620 -16.91 37.23 16.77
C THR A 620 -16.35 36.99 18.17
N ILE A 621 -15.07 36.64 18.24
CA ILE A 621 -14.31 36.53 19.48
C ILE A 621 -13.48 37.80 19.65
N THR A 622 -13.62 38.46 20.78
CA THR A 622 -12.96 39.74 21.07
C THR A 622 -12.03 39.60 22.27
N ALA A 623 -10.75 39.93 22.07
CA ALA A 623 -9.78 40.15 23.13
C ALA A 623 -9.55 41.65 23.31
N MET A 624 -9.64 42.13 24.55
CA MET A 624 -9.34 43.52 24.90
C MET A 624 -8.23 43.51 25.94
N SER A 625 -7.16 44.28 25.72
CA SER A 625 -6.13 44.50 26.74
C SER A 625 -6.54 45.64 27.68
N TYR A 626 -5.98 45.64 28.89
CA TYR A 626 -6.15 46.78 29.80
C TYR A 626 -5.47 48.07 29.29
N ALA A 627 -4.53 47.96 28.33
CA ALA A 627 -3.93 49.09 27.63
C ALA A 627 -4.86 49.73 26.57
N GLY A 628 -6.08 49.19 26.40
CA GLY A 628 -7.10 49.73 25.48
C GLY A 628 -6.98 49.23 24.04
N THR A 629 -6.11 48.25 23.77
CA THR A 629 -6.03 47.60 22.45
C THR A 629 -7.05 46.47 22.36
N THR A 630 -7.81 46.44 21.26
CA THR A 630 -8.82 45.40 20.97
C THR A 630 -8.49 44.66 19.71
N SER A 631 -8.64 43.33 19.72
CA SER A 631 -8.56 42.48 18.54
C SER A 631 -9.76 41.56 18.46
N THR A 632 -10.28 41.40 17.25
CA THR A 632 -11.43 40.54 16.96
C THR A 632 -11.05 39.44 15.97
N LEU A 633 -11.54 38.23 16.21
CA LEU A 633 -11.49 37.12 15.26
C LEU A 633 -12.90 36.72 14.87
N ASN A 634 -13.19 36.73 13.57
CA ASN A 634 -14.46 36.25 13.05
C ASN A 634 -14.33 34.75 12.71
N ALA A 635 -15.18 33.95 13.30
CA ALA A 635 -15.38 32.53 13.02
C ALA A 635 -16.82 32.29 12.56
N THR A 636 -17.11 31.09 12.06
CA THR A 636 -18.47 30.66 11.76
C THR A 636 -18.75 29.39 12.56
N LEU A 637 -19.77 29.43 13.42
CA LEU A 637 -20.34 28.24 14.03
C LEU A 637 -21.26 27.59 13.01
N LYS A 638 -20.81 26.47 12.44
CA LYS A 638 -21.56 25.71 11.44
C LYS A 638 -22.73 24.98 12.07
N LYS A 639 -23.87 24.94 11.36
CA LYS A 639 -24.99 24.08 11.74
C LYS A 639 -24.55 22.60 11.68
N ALA A 640 -25.03 21.78 12.62
CA ALA A 640 -24.81 20.34 12.58
C ALA A 640 -25.35 19.72 11.27
N SER A 641 -24.55 18.87 10.61
CA SER A 641 -24.98 18.17 9.40
C SER A 641 -26.20 17.27 9.68
N SER A 642 -27.17 17.27 8.77
CA SER A 642 -28.37 16.42 8.81
C SER A 642 -28.60 15.79 7.44
N VAL A 643 -29.15 14.57 7.39
CA VAL A 643 -29.51 13.95 6.11
C VAL A 643 -30.49 14.83 5.33
N ASP A 644 -30.13 15.16 4.08
CA ASP A 644 -31.02 15.86 3.17
C ASP A 644 -31.65 14.90 2.15
N THR A 645 -30.84 14.12 1.43
CA THR A 645 -31.35 13.12 0.47
C THR A 645 -30.94 11.71 0.88
N PHE A 646 -31.87 10.77 0.69
CA PHE A 646 -31.64 9.33 0.86
C PHE A 646 -32.25 8.59 -0.33
N THR A 647 -31.42 7.99 -1.15
CA THR A 647 -31.81 7.34 -2.40
C THR A 647 -31.67 5.83 -2.26
N LEU A 648 -32.79 5.12 -2.35
CA LEU A 648 -32.83 3.67 -2.42
C LEU A 648 -32.48 3.19 -3.83
N MET A 649 -31.72 2.11 -3.91
CA MET A 649 -31.35 1.46 -5.16
C MET A 649 -31.89 0.03 -5.19
N VAL A 650 -32.24 -0.44 -6.38
CA VAL A 650 -32.75 -1.81 -6.56
C VAL A 650 -31.58 -2.79 -6.34
N PRO A 651 -31.71 -3.79 -5.45
CA PRO A 651 -30.67 -4.79 -5.26
C PRO A 651 -30.48 -5.62 -6.53
N ALA A 652 -29.24 -5.99 -6.83
CA ALA A 652 -28.89 -6.79 -8.02
C ALA A 652 -29.19 -8.30 -7.86
N TYR A 653 -29.77 -8.70 -6.73
CA TYR A 653 -30.02 -10.09 -6.35
C TYR A 653 -31.47 -10.31 -5.94
N ASP A 654 -31.93 -11.55 -6.11
CA ASP A 654 -33.25 -11.99 -5.70
C ASP A 654 -33.35 -12.19 -4.17
N ILE A 655 -34.49 -11.79 -3.62
CA ILE A 655 -34.84 -11.93 -2.20
C ILE A 655 -36.02 -12.89 -2.11
N ALA A 656 -35.86 -14.02 -1.41
CA ALA A 656 -36.91 -15.02 -1.26
C ALA A 656 -37.78 -14.80 -0.01
N VAL A 657 -38.94 -15.46 0.05
CA VAL A 657 -39.79 -15.52 1.26
C VAL A 657 -38.95 -15.90 2.48
N GLY A 658 -39.11 -15.14 3.57
CA GLY A 658 -38.40 -15.32 4.83
C GLY A 658 -37.02 -14.68 4.91
N GLU A 659 -36.45 -14.18 3.80
CA GLU A 659 -35.11 -13.60 3.79
C GLU A 659 -35.08 -12.12 4.19
N GLN A 660 -34.04 -11.74 4.95
CA GLN A 660 -33.61 -10.36 5.14
C GLN A 660 -32.26 -10.15 4.44
N LYS A 661 -32.25 -9.30 3.43
CA LYS A 661 -31.09 -8.98 2.59
C LYS A 661 -30.88 -7.47 2.55
N GLU A 662 -29.68 -7.07 2.19
CA GLU A 662 -29.30 -5.66 2.11
C GLU A 662 -30.04 -4.94 0.97
N ILE A 663 -30.32 -3.67 1.18
CA ILE A 663 -30.90 -2.77 0.20
C ILE A 663 -29.89 -1.65 -0.01
N PRO A 664 -29.22 -1.60 -1.18
CA PRO A 664 -28.23 -0.56 -1.44
C PRO A 664 -28.89 0.82 -1.38
N PHE A 665 -28.18 1.78 -0.79
CA PHE A 665 -28.66 3.16 -0.69
C PHE A 665 -27.50 4.16 -0.84
N SER A 666 -27.85 5.41 -1.11
CA SER A 666 -26.94 6.55 -1.08
C SER A 666 -27.57 7.66 -0.25
N ALA A 667 -26.84 8.22 0.69
CA ALA A 667 -27.30 9.33 1.52
C ALA A 667 -26.31 10.49 1.42
N VAL A 668 -26.82 11.71 1.30
CA VAL A 668 -25.99 12.92 1.40
C VAL A 668 -26.63 13.94 2.34
N ASP A 669 -25.77 14.73 2.99
CA ASP A 669 -26.18 15.88 3.79
C ASP A 669 -26.61 17.07 2.91
N GLN A 670 -27.07 18.16 3.54
CA GLN A 670 -27.52 19.37 2.84
C GLN A 670 -26.43 20.06 1.99
N ASN A 671 -25.16 19.69 2.16
CA ASN A 671 -24.02 20.24 1.44
C ASN A 671 -23.52 19.30 0.33
N GLY A 672 -24.19 18.16 0.12
CA GLY A 672 -23.80 17.15 -0.87
C GLY A 672 -22.68 16.21 -0.42
N VAL A 673 -22.34 16.18 0.88
CA VAL A 673 -21.36 15.24 1.43
C VAL A 673 -22.02 13.90 1.69
N ALA A 674 -21.38 12.81 1.24
CA ALA A 674 -21.87 11.45 1.46
C ALA A 674 -21.90 11.09 2.96
N LEU A 675 -23.04 10.62 3.42
CA LEU A 675 -23.27 10.13 4.78
C LEU A 675 -23.29 8.61 4.77
N THR A 676 -22.27 8.00 5.36
CA THR A 676 -22.17 6.54 5.46
C THR A 676 -22.38 6.03 6.87
N LYS A 677 -22.25 6.90 7.90
CA LYS A 677 -22.32 6.52 9.31
C LYS A 677 -23.75 6.36 9.82
N TYR A 678 -23.98 5.34 10.65
CA TYR A 678 -25.29 5.08 11.26
C TYR A 678 -25.80 6.23 12.14
N SER A 679 -24.91 6.87 12.91
CA SER A 679 -25.25 8.04 13.73
C SER A 679 -25.78 9.22 12.92
N ASP A 680 -25.24 9.38 11.71
CA ASP A 680 -25.47 10.54 10.87
C ASP A 680 -26.78 10.40 10.08
N LEU A 681 -27.33 9.17 10.01
CA LEU A 681 -28.60 8.84 9.34
C LEU A 681 -29.82 8.90 10.25
N SER A 682 -29.69 9.57 11.39
CA SER A 682 -30.81 9.81 12.30
C SER A 682 -31.87 10.73 11.67
N GLY A 683 -33.16 10.45 11.91
CA GLY A 683 -34.27 11.25 11.38
C GLY A 683 -34.86 10.79 10.03
N ILE A 684 -34.42 9.63 9.51
CA ILE A 684 -35.04 8.99 8.34
C ILE A 684 -36.12 8.00 8.80
N THR A 685 -37.29 8.03 8.15
CA THR A 685 -38.36 7.05 8.36
C THR A 685 -38.35 6.01 7.25
N PHE A 686 -38.27 4.73 7.62
CA PHE A 686 -38.28 3.60 6.69
C PHE A 686 -39.60 2.81 6.78
N THR A 687 -40.11 2.36 5.63
CA THR A 687 -41.18 1.36 5.55
C THR A 687 -40.68 0.16 4.76
N GLY A 688 -40.89 -1.06 5.27
CA GLY A 688 -40.47 -2.31 4.61
C GLY A 688 -38.99 -2.67 4.76
N ALA A 689 -38.20 -1.83 5.42
CA ALA A 689 -36.78 -2.06 5.70
C ALA A 689 -36.38 -1.51 7.09
N THR A 690 -35.27 -2.02 7.62
CA THR A 690 -34.70 -1.62 8.90
C THR A 690 -33.22 -1.28 8.73
N LEU A 691 -32.79 -0.15 9.32
CA LEU A 691 -31.41 0.31 9.30
C LEU A 691 -30.62 -0.26 10.48
N TYR A 692 -29.42 -0.75 10.24
CA TYR A 692 -28.53 -1.34 11.24
C TYR A 692 -27.14 -0.67 11.19
N PRO A 693 -26.44 -0.56 12.33
CA PRO A 693 -25.05 -0.12 12.35
C PRO A 693 -24.09 -1.26 11.96
N ASN A 694 -23.11 -0.94 11.11
CA ASN A 694 -21.91 -1.73 10.87
C ASN A 694 -20.85 -1.44 11.94
N ILE A 695 -19.82 -2.28 12.01
CA ILE A 695 -18.76 -2.20 13.04
C ILE A 695 -17.86 -0.99 12.87
N ASP A 696 -17.61 -0.57 11.63
CA ASP A 696 -16.86 0.65 11.31
C ASP A 696 -17.67 1.94 11.59
N GLY A 697 -18.89 1.79 12.16
CA GLY A 697 -19.82 2.88 12.41
C GLY A 697 -20.64 3.27 11.18
N THR A 698 -20.45 2.61 10.02
CA THR A 698 -21.30 2.81 8.84
C THR A 698 -22.69 2.20 9.00
N ALA A 699 -23.60 2.43 8.07
CA ALA A 699 -24.96 1.91 8.13
C ALA A 699 -25.23 0.91 7.01
N ILE A 700 -26.03 -0.12 7.33
CA ILE A 700 -26.58 -1.07 6.37
C ILE A 700 -28.10 -1.06 6.49
N LEU A 701 -28.79 -1.02 5.34
CA LEU A 701 -30.25 -1.10 5.30
C LEU A 701 -30.62 -2.52 4.86
N LYS A 702 -31.50 -3.22 5.60
CA LYS A 702 -31.99 -4.55 5.20
C LYS A 702 -33.49 -4.55 5.03
N ASN A 703 -34.02 -5.30 4.05
CA ASN A 703 -35.47 -5.49 3.95
C ASN A 703 -36.00 -6.27 5.15
N ASN A 704 -37.25 -6.01 5.51
CA ASN A 704 -37.95 -6.83 6.48
C ASN A 704 -38.35 -8.16 5.82
N ALA A 705 -38.20 -9.27 6.55
CA ALA A 705 -38.57 -10.60 6.08
C ALA A 705 -40.06 -10.63 5.72
N GLN A 706 -40.37 -11.27 4.58
CA GLN A 706 -41.74 -11.35 4.07
C GLN A 706 -42.23 -12.79 4.11
N ALA A 707 -43.46 -13.00 4.57
CA ALA A 707 -44.05 -14.34 4.68
C ALA A 707 -44.66 -14.87 3.38
N THR A 708 -44.80 -14.00 2.36
CA THR A 708 -45.43 -14.30 1.07
C THR A 708 -44.60 -13.73 -0.09
N ASP A 709 -44.65 -14.39 -1.24
CA ASP A 709 -44.04 -13.93 -2.48
C ASP A 709 -44.84 -12.80 -3.13
N GLY A 710 -44.21 -12.11 -4.09
CA GLY A 710 -44.79 -10.99 -4.83
C GLY A 710 -44.16 -9.64 -4.52
N SER A 711 -44.70 -8.62 -5.17
CA SER A 711 -44.16 -7.26 -5.14
C SER A 711 -44.33 -6.58 -3.77
N LYS A 712 -43.25 -5.99 -3.23
CA LYS A 712 -43.22 -5.22 -1.99
C LYS A 712 -42.53 -3.87 -2.22
N VAL A 713 -43.05 -2.84 -1.55
CA VAL A 713 -42.53 -1.47 -1.65
C VAL A 713 -41.68 -1.17 -0.42
N ILE A 714 -40.48 -0.63 -0.65
CA ILE A 714 -39.62 -0.08 0.39
C ILE A 714 -39.54 1.42 0.18
N THR A 715 -39.78 2.19 1.24
CA THR A 715 -39.71 3.66 1.20
C THR A 715 -38.76 4.20 2.26
N ALA A 716 -38.07 5.29 1.94
CA ALA A 716 -37.30 6.10 2.86
C ALA A 716 -37.77 7.56 2.76
N SER A 717 -38.00 8.22 3.90
CA SER A 717 -38.39 9.64 3.96
C SER A 717 -37.49 10.39 4.93
N THR A 718 -36.86 11.47 4.46
CA THR A 718 -35.96 12.31 5.27
C THR A 718 -36.74 13.40 6.03
N SER A 719 -36.13 13.97 7.06
CA SER A 719 -36.70 15.08 7.83
C SER A 719 -36.85 16.38 7.02
N THR A 720 -36.18 16.49 5.86
CA THR A 720 -36.34 17.58 4.89
C THR A 720 -37.53 17.38 3.95
N GLY A 721 -38.27 16.27 4.08
CA GLY A 721 -39.47 15.97 3.28
C GLY A 721 -39.17 15.30 1.93
N LYS A 722 -37.91 14.93 1.66
CA LYS A 722 -37.55 14.18 0.45
C LYS A 722 -37.84 12.69 0.65
N TYR A 723 -38.34 12.05 -0.40
CA TYR A 723 -38.72 10.64 -0.36
C TYR A 723 -38.02 9.85 -1.47
N SER A 724 -37.71 8.59 -1.19
CA SER A 724 -37.25 7.61 -2.16
C SER A 724 -38.02 6.31 -1.97
N SER A 725 -38.34 5.63 -3.07
CA SER A 725 -39.11 4.40 -3.07
C SER A 725 -38.57 3.45 -4.12
N ILE A 726 -38.46 2.18 -3.76
CA ILE A 726 -38.19 1.08 -4.70
C ILE A 726 -39.24 -0.01 -4.52
N THR A 727 -39.47 -0.74 -5.60
CA THR A 727 -40.29 -1.95 -5.58
C THR A 727 -39.37 -3.15 -5.75
N ILE A 728 -39.38 -4.04 -4.76
CA ILE A 728 -38.67 -5.33 -4.83
C ILE A 728 -39.69 -6.44 -5.08
N ASN A 729 -39.30 -7.47 -5.82
CA ASN A 729 -40.12 -8.66 -6.01
C ASN A 729 -39.62 -9.78 -5.09
N ILE A 730 -40.43 -10.16 -4.11
CA ILE A 730 -40.10 -11.28 -3.23
C ILE A 730 -40.39 -12.57 -3.99
N GLN A 731 -39.36 -13.38 -4.17
CA GLN A 731 -39.46 -14.67 -4.85
C GLN A 731 -39.98 -15.76 -3.89
N LYS A 732 -40.44 -16.89 -4.43
CA LYS A 732 -40.83 -18.06 -3.63
C LYS A 732 -39.67 -18.53 -2.74
N ALA A 733 -39.98 -19.22 -1.65
CA ALA A 733 -38.99 -19.79 -0.75
C ALA A 733 -37.92 -20.59 -1.51
N ALA A 734 -36.65 -20.36 -1.19
CA ALA A 734 -35.53 -21.04 -1.81
C ALA A 734 -35.54 -22.54 -1.50
N LYS A 735 -35.31 -23.37 -2.51
CA LYS A 735 -35.25 -24.83 -2.45
C LYS A 735 -34.11 -25.31 -3.33
N ALA A 736 -33.47 -26.42 -2.95
CA ALA A 736 -32.44 -27.03 -3.79
C ALA A 736 -33.01 -27.41 -5.16
N ASP A 737 -32.21 -27.13 -6.19
CA ASP A 737 -32.60 -27.34 -7.59
C ASP A 737 -31.46 -27.98 -8.38
N THR A 738 -30.23 -27.48 -8.23
CA THR A 738 -29.09 -27.96 -9.03
C THR A 738 -27.99 -28.51 -8.14
N LEU A 739 -27.46 -29.68 -8.50
CA LEU A 739 -26.22 -30.24 -7.95
C LEU A 739 -25.05 -29.79 -8.82
N ALA A 740 -23.95 -29.38 -8.21
CA ALA A 740 -22.69 -29.17 -8.88
C ALA A 740 -21.64 -30.13 -8.32
N LEU A 741 -20.92 -30.79 -9.24
CA LEU A 741 -19.83 -31.70 -8.94
C LEU A 741 -18.56 -31.14 -9.58
N ASP A 742 -17.57 -30.80 -8.76
CA ASP A 742 -16.22 -30.51 -9.21
C ASP A 742 -15.49 -31.84 -9.43
N SER A 743 -15.43 -32.29 -10.67
CA SER A 743 -14.74 -33.53 -11.01
C SER A 743 -13.21 -33.43 -10.91
N SER A 744 -12.64 -32.23 -10.75
CA SER A 744 -11.18 -32.04 -10.67
C SER A 744 -10.59 -32.53 -9.34
N VAL A 745 -11.39 -32.61 -8.28
CA VAL A 745 -10.96 -33.17 -6.99
C VAL A 745 -10.98 -34.70 -6.96
N LEU A 746 -11.60 -35.34 -7.97
CA LEU A 746 -11.70 -36.79 -8.10
C LEU A 746 -10.68 -37.30 -9.14
N VAL A 747 -10.05 -38.43 -8.84
CA VAL A 747 -9.19 -39.12 -9.81
C VAL A 747 -9.98 -40.27 -10.42
N SER A 748 -10.35 -40.13 -11.69
CA SER A 748 -11.23 -41.09 -12.37
C SER A 748 -10.57 -42.43 -12.67
N ALA A 749 -9.24 -42.53 -12.72
CA ALA A 749 -8.55 -43.82 -12.82
C ALA A 749 -7.99 -44.23 -11.46
N MET A 750 -8.25 -45.46 -11.03
CA MET A 750 -7.90 -45.95 -9.69
C MET A 750 -7.20 -47.30 -9.79
N GLN A 751 -6.18 -47.53 -8.97
CA GLN A 751 -5.61 -48.86 -8.74
C GLN A 751 -6.63 -49.73 -7.99
N THR A 752 -6.64 -51.05 -8.23
CA THR A 752 -7.44 -51.98 -7.42
C THR A 752 -7.18 -51.75 -5.92
N SER A 753 -8.25 -51.74 -5.12
CA SER A 753 -8.29 -51.45 -3.68
C SER A 753 -8.07 -49.99 -3.28
N ALA A 754 -7.70 -49.10 -4.21
CA ALA A 754 -7.62 -47.66 -3.92
C ALA A 754 -8.99 -47.10 -3.56
N SER A 755 -9.02 -46.12 -2.65
CA SER A 755 -10.24 -45.43 -2.26
C SER A 755 -10.05 -43.92 -2.18
N GLN A 756 -11.10 -43.17 -2.52
CA GLN A 756 -11.17 -41.72 -2.39
C GLN A 756 -12.50 -41.29 -1.80
N LYS A 757 -12.59 -40.04 -1.35
CA LYS A 757 -13.76 -39.51 -0.66
C LYS A 757 -14.18 -38.16 -1.25
N VAL A 758 -15.48 -37.89 -1.23
CA VAL A 758 -16.07 -36.63 -1.72
C VAL A 758 -17.10 -36.11 -0.71
N ASP A 759 -17.16 -34.79 -0.53
CA ASP A 759 -18.10 -34.12 0.37
C ASP A 759 -18.40 -32.66 -0.08
N PHE A 760 -19.13 -31.91 0.76
CA PHE A 760 -19.49 -30.50 0.51
C PHE A 760 -18.41 -29.48 0.91
N GLY A 761 -17.14 -29.89 1.04
CA GLY A 761 -16.02 -29.03 1.43
C GLY A 761 -15.69 -29.05 2.92
N TYR A 762 -16.01 -30.14 3.62
CA TYR A 762 -15.66 -30.33 5.03
C TYR A 762 -14.20 -30.76 5.17
N ASP A 763 -13.80 -31.85 4.50
CA ASP A 763 -12.43 -32.38 4.49
C ASP A 763 -11.87 -32.61 3.07
N LYS A 764 -12.73 -32.93 2.10
CA LYS A 764 -12.31 -33.41 0.77
C LYS A 764 -12.84 -32.57 -0.40
N GLY A 765 -14.03 -31.97 -0.26
CA GLY A 765 -14.66 -31.16 -1.29
C GLY A 765 -15.24 -31.96 -2.44
N GLY A 766 -15.77 -31.26 -3.44
CA GLY A 766 -16.25 -31.82 -4.70
C GLY A 766 -17.74 -31.63 -4.96
N LEU A 767 -18.58 -31.46 -3.94
CA LEU A 767 -20.02 -31.26 -4.11
C LEU A 767 -20.43 -29.84 -3.70
N SER A 768 -21.41 -29.27 -4.40
CA SER A 768 -22.12 -28.05 -3.98
C SER A 768 -23.55 -28.07 -4.50
N VAL A 769 -24.47 -27.41 -3.78
CA VAL A 769 -25.90 -27.36 -4.16
C VAL A 769 -26.28 -25.92 -4.40
N LYS A 770 -27.09 -25.68 -5.45
CA LYS A 770 -27.69 -24.39 -5.74
C LYS A 770 -29.22 -24.46 -5.62
N ASP A 771 -29.80 -23.36 -5.19
CA ASP A 771 -31.24 -23.16 -5.23
C ASP A 771 -31.74 -22.86 -6.65
N GLN A 772 -33.07 -22.77 -6.81
CA GLN A 772 -33.71 -22.49 -8.10
C GLN A 772 -33.38 -21.11 -8.72
N TYR A 773 -32.69 -20.24 -7.97
CA TYR A 773 -32.22 -18.93 -8.41
C TYR A 773 -30.71 -18.95 -8.71
N GLY A 774 -30.08 -20.12 -8.69
CA GLY A 774 -28.65 -20.30 -8.95
C GLY A 774 -27.74 -19.89 -7.78
N ARG A 775 -28.30 -19.63 -6.59
CA ARG A 775 -27.55 -19.24 -5.39
C ARG A 775 -27.10 -20.49 -4.63
N LEU A 776 -25.92 -20.47 -4.03
CA LEU A 776 -25.43 -21.62 -3.25
C LEU A 776 -26.29 -21.84 -1.99
N ILE A 777 -26.63 -23.09 -1.74
CA ILE A 777 -27.23 -23.54 -0.47
C ILE A 777 -26.11 -23.98 0.45
N ASP A 778 -26.15 -23.54 1.71
CA ASP A 778 -25.19 -23.99 2.72
C ASP A 778 -25.45 -25.46 3.09
N MET A 779 -24.67 -26.33 2.47
CA MET A 779 -24.66 -27.78 2.72
C MET A 779 -23.60 -28.18 3.76
N THR A 780 -23.02 -27.22 4.47
CA THR A 780 -21.94 -27.46 5.45
C THR A 780 -22.33 -27.11 6.90
N GLY A 781 -23.26 -26.16 7.10
CA GLY A 781 -23.69 -25.72 8.44
C GLY A 781 -25.22 -25.56 8.65
N GLY A 782 -26.03 -25.69 7.60
CA GLY A 782 -27.48 -25.50 7.62
C GLY A 782 -28.31 -26.65 8.24
N SER A 783 -29.64 -26.57 8.10
CA SER A 783 -30.55 -27.64 8.50
C SER A 783 -30.55 -28.79 7.48
N ASP A 784 -30.46 -30.04 7.96
CA ASP A 784 -30.58 -31.27 7.17
C ASP A 784 -31.92 -31.31 6.41
N THR A 785 -31.90 -30.80 5.17
CA THR A 785 -33.07 -30.75 4.27
C THR A 785 -32.82 -31.50 2.97
N TYR A 786 -31.56 -31.58 2.55
CA TYR A 786 -31.11 -32.22 1.32
C TYR A 786 -29.88 -33.09 1.59
N GLU A 787 -29.70 -34.13 0.79
CA GLU A 787 -28.52 -35.00 0.82
C GLU A 787 -28.14 -35.44 -0.60
N VAL A 788 -26.91 -35.91 -0.76
CA VAL A 788 -26.40 -36.50 -2.00
C VAL A 788 -26.07 -37.97 -1.77
N GLN A 789 -26.77 -38.83 -2.48
CA GLN A 789 -26.56 -40.28 -2.50
C GLN A 789 -25.71 -40.63 -3.72
N ALA A 790 -24.73 -41.53 -3.55
CA ALA A 790 -23.94 -42.03 -4.67
C ALA A 790 -24.36 -43.46 -5.00
N VAL A 791 -24.61 -43.71 -6.28
CA VAL A 791 -25.05 -45.01 -6.80
C VAL A 791 -24.09 -45.45 -7.90
N SER A 792 -23.45 -46.61 -7.74
CA SER A 792 -22.60 -47.20 -8.77
C SER A 792 -23.42 -47.98 -9.80
N SER A 793 -23.01 -47.91 -11.06
CA SER A 793 -23.56 -48.78 -12.11
C SER A 793 -23.13 -50.25 -11.98
N ASN A 794 -22.05 -50.52 -11.23
CA ASN A 794 -21.56 -51.88 -10.96
C ASN A 794 -20.67 -51.90 -9.70
N ASP A 795 -21.26 -52.27 -8.56
CA ASP A 795 -20.57 -52.35 -7.27
C ASP A 795 -19.45 -53.41 -7.22
N SER A 796 -19.43 -54.37 -8.14
CA SER A 796 -18.33 -55.35 -8.21
C SER A 796 -17.05 -54.78 -8.85
N ILE A 797 -17.13 -53.58 -9.47
CA ILE A 797 -15.99 -52.88 -10.08
C ILE A 797 -15.64 -51.65 -9.27
N VAL A 798 -16.62 -50.78 -8.97
CA VAL A 798 -16.45 -49.61 -8.09
C VAL A 798 -17.63 -49.59 -7.14
N SER A 799 -17.37 -49.65 -5.84
CA SER A 799 -18.39 -49.56 -4.81
C SER A 799 -18.44 -48.14 -4.21
N THR A 800 -19.62 -47.75 -3.73
CA THR A 800 -19.82 -46.48 -3.01
C THR A 800 -20.41 -46.72 -1.65
N ALA A 801 -19.87 -46.06 -0.63
CA ALA A 801 -20.36 -46.15 0.75
C ALA A 801 -20.51 -44.77 1.40
N GLY A 802 -21.61 -44.57 2.13
CA GLY A 802 -21.93 -43.31 2.80
C GLY A 802 -22.75 -42.33 1.95
N ILE A 803 -23.43 -41.40 2.63
CA ILE A 803 -24.31 -40.38 2.03
C ILE A 803 -23.76 -39.00 2.43
N SER A 804 -23.46 -38.14 1.47
CA SER A 804 -23.04 -36.77 1.74
C SER A 804 -24.24 -35.92 2.15
N LYS A 805 -24.24 -35.38 3.38
CA LYS A 805 -25.31 -34.52 3.91
C LYS A 805 -24.71 -33.31 4.62
N VAL A 806 -25.52 -32.49 5.29
CA VAL A 806 -25.01 -31.37 6.08
C VAL A 806 -24.23 -31.91 7.30
N GLY A 807 -23.00 -31.42 7.51
CA GLY A 807 -22.08 -31.98 8.50
C GLY A 807 -21.33 -33.23 8.03
N GLN A 808 -20.46 -33.79 8.89
CA GLN A 808 -19.28 -34.65 8.59
C GLN A 808 -19.44 -35.93 7.73
N ASN A 809 -20.57 -36.17 7.07
CA ASN A 809 -20.71 -37.38 6.25
C ASN A 809 -20.04 -37.21 4.88
N GLN A 810 -19.32 -38.25 4.45
CA GLN A 810 -18.60 -38.30 3.19
C GLN A 810 -19.05 -39.53 2.41
N THR A 811 -19.07 -39.42 1.09
CA THR A 811 -19.19 -40.58 0.22
C THR A 811 -17.78 -41.09 -0.06
N THR A 812 -17.54 -42.37 0.25
CA THR A 812 -16.32 -43.11 -0.11
C THR A 812 -16.56 -43.87 -1.41
N ILE A 813 -15.60 -43.79 -2.32
CA ILE A 813 -15.59 -44.47 -3.62
C ILE A 813 -14.39 -45.42 -3.60
N THR A 814 -14.63 -46.72 -3.77
CA THR A 814 -13.61 -47.77 -3.65
C THR A 814 -13.51 -48.55 -4.95
N ALA A 815 -12.29 -48.77 -5.43
CA ALA A 815 -12.01 -49.60 -6.59
C ALA A 815 -11.93 -51.09 -6.17
N GLU A 816 -12.89 -51.91 -6.60
CA GLU A 816 -13.00 -53.31 -6.17
C GLU A 816 -12.29 -54.26 -7.14
N ALA A 817 -12.55 -54.13 -8.44
CA ALA A 817 -11.99 -55.01 -9.47
C ALA A 817 -11.75 -54.29 -10.80
N PRO A 818 -10.81 -54.76 -11.65
CA PRO A 818 -10.52 -54.14 -12.94
C PRO A 818 -11.74 -54.03 -13.86
N GLY A 819 -11.94 -52.86 -14.46
CA GLY A 819 -13.09 -52.55 -15.31
C GLY A 819 -13.50 -51.09 -15.22
N THR A 820 -14.68 -50.75 -15.74
CA THR A 820 -15.23 -49.39 -15.68
C THR A 820 -16.61 -49.39 -15.05
N ALA A 821 -16.87 -48.45 -14.14
CA ALA A 821 -18.19 -48.23 -13.55
C ALA A 821 -18.48 -46.73 -13.45
N THR A 822 -19.73 -46.34 -13.61
CA THR A 822 -20.17 -44.95 -13.48
C THR A 822 -20.85 -44.77 -12.14
N VAL A 823 -20.34 -43.82 -11.34
CA VAL A 823 -20.98 -43.40 -10.10
C VAL A 823 -21.84 -42.19 -10.39
N THR A 824 -23.11 -42.26 -10.02
CA THR A 824 -24.07 -41.17 -10.13
C THR A 824 -24.38 -40.60 -8.76
N PHE A 825 -24.05 -39.34 -8.56
CA PHE A 825 -24.37 -38.54 -7.38
C PHE A 825 -25.75 -37.93 -7.58
N GLN A 826 -26.69 -38.25 -6.70
CA GLN A 826 -28.09 -37.86 -6.78
C GLN A 826 -28.42 -36.94 -5.61
N LEU A 827 -28.77 -35.70 -5.91
CA LEU A 827 -29.31 -34.76 -4.93
C LEU A 827 -30.77 -35.10 -4.67
N VAL A 828 -31.13 -35.32 -3.42
CA VAL A 828 -32.48 -35.68 -2.98
C VAL A 828 -32.89 -34.84 -1.76
N ALA A 829 -34.20 -34.71 -1.54
CA ALA A 829 -34.71 -34.17 -0.28
C ALA A 829 -34.71 -35.29 0.78
N ILE A 830 -34.24 -35.01 2.00
CA ILE A 830 -34.20 -36.03 3.08
C ILE A 830 -35.62 -36.52 3.42
N ALA A 831 -36.63 -35.66 3.29
CA ALA A 831 -38.02 -36.01 3.53
C ALA A 831 -38.62 -36.97 2.47
N ASP A 832 -38.03 -37.05 1.28
CA ASP A 832 -38.43 -37.97 0.22
C ASP A 832 -37.19 -38.37 -0.62
N PRO A 833 -36.35 -39.27 -0.11
CA PRO A 833 -35.07 -39.64 -0.74
C PRO A 833 -35.25 -40.43 -2.04
N SER A 834 -36.49 -40.79 -2.40
CA SER A 834 -36.80 -41.53 -3.63
C SER A 834 -36.89 -40.63 -4.87
N VAL A 835 -37.04 -39.32 -4.70
CA VAL A 835 -37.20 -38.35 -5.78
C VAL A 835 -35.88 -37.60 -6.00
N VAL A 836 -35.23 -37.88 -7.12
CA VAL A 836 -34.00 -37.20 -7.54
C VAL A 836 -34.33 -35.78 -8.03
N ILE A 837 -33.73 -34.78 -7.37
CA ILE A 837 -33.84 -33.35 -7.70
C ILE A 837 -32.93 -33.04 -8.89
N ASP A 838 -31.65 -33.39 -8.77
CA ASP A 838 -30.65 -33.33 -9.85
C ASP A 838 -29.61 -34.43 -9.63
N SER A 839 -28.86 -34.78 -10.68
CA SER A 839 -27.76 -35.72 -10.57
C SER A 839 -26.56 -35.35 -11.43
N LYS A 840 -25.38 -35.84 -11.03
CA LYS A 840 -24.12 -35.75 -11.79
C LYS A 840 -23.43 -37.09 -11.76
N SER A 841 -22.79 -37.47 -12.85
CA SER A 841 -22.14 -38.77 -12.96
C SER A 841 -20.68 -38.64 -13.33
N VAL A 842 -19.85 -39.52 -12.79
CA VAL A 842 -18.43 -39.66 -13.15
C VAL A 842 -18.14 -41.14 -13.42
N THR A 843 -17.49 -41.41 -14.55
CA THR A 843 -17.04 -42.76 -14.89
C THR A 843 -15.64 -42.99 -14.34
N PHE A 844 -15.52 -44.04 -13.53
CA PHE A 844 -14.26 -44.49 -12.93
C PHE A 844 -13.74 -45.71 -13.68
N SER A 845 -12.42 -45.74 -13.91
CA SER A 845 -11.69 -46.86 -14.53
C SER A 845 -10.76 -47.48 -13.51
N VAL A 846 -10.99 -48.75 -13.16
CA VAL A 846 -10.11 -49.51 -12.28
C VAL A 846 -9.00 -50.16 -13.12
N ILE A 847 -7.78 -49.70 -12.90
CA ILE A 847 -6.59 -50.03 -13.68
C ILE A 847 -5.86 -51.19 -13.01
N LYS A 848 -5.48 -52.21 -13.79
CA LYS A 848 -4.65 -53.31 -13.31
C LYS A 848 -3.24 -52.81 -12.97
N ASN A 849 -2.61 -53.45 -12.00
CA ASN A 849 -1.22 -53.14 -11.61
C ASN A 849 -0.24 -53.16 -12.79
N GLU A 850 -0.43 -54.09 -13.74
CA GLU A 850 0.40 -54.22 -14.95
C GLU A 850 0.22 -53.06 -15.94
N ASP A 851 -0.88 -52.32 -15.88
CA ASP A 851 -1.22 -51.21 -16.78
C ASP A 851 -0.77 -49.84 -16.25
N ILE A 852 -0.28 -49.77 -15.01
CA ILE A 852 0.39 -48.60 -14.45
C ILE A 852 1.83 -48.59 -14.96
N LYS A 853 2.12 -47.75 -15.94
CA LYS A 853 3.41 -47.73 -16.67
C LYS A 853 4.37 -46.63 -16.20
N GLY A 854 3.91 -45.69 -15.39
CA GLY A 854 4.74 -44.60 -14.85
C GLY A 854 4.14 -43.99 -13.59
N TYR A 855 4.77 -42.93 -13.11
CA TYR A 855 4.36 -42.20 -11.91
C TYR A 855 4.64 -40.70 -12.08
N THR A 856 3.86 -39.87 -11.40
CA THR A 856 4.00 -38.42 -11.41
C THR A 856 3.77 -37.84 -10.02
N LEU A 857 4.37 -36.68 -9.76
CA LEU A 857 4.29 -35.92 -8.50
C LEU A 857 3.69 -34.55 -8.82
N ASP A 858 2.76 -34.09 -8.00
CA ASP A 858 2.18 -32.75 -8.17
C ASP A 858 3.23 -31.65 -8.05
N THR A 859 3.07 -30.61 -8.87
CA THR A 859 3.90 -29.41 -8.81
C THR A 859 3.45 -28.51 -7.68
N VAL A 860 4.39 -27.97 -6.91
CA VAL A 860 4.13 -26.97 -5.86
C VAL A 860 4.38 -25.57 -6.43
N SER A 861 3.32 -24.89 -6.87
CA SER A 861 3.41 -23.56 -7.51
C SER A 861 3.42 -22.39 -6.53
N THR A 862 2.76 -22.56 -5.37
CA THR A 862 2.69 -21.52 -4.33
C THR A 862 3.88 -21.65 -3.39
N PRO A 863 4.62 -20.57 -3.09
CA PRO A 863 5.70 -20.62 -2.10
C PRO A 863 5.17 -21.00 -0.70
N ILE A 864 6.00 -21.67 0.08
CA ILE A 864 5.74 -22.02 1.48
C ILE A 864 6.17 -20.84 2.37
N TYR A 865 5.34 -20.44 3.34
CA TYR A 865 5.71 -19.34 4.24
C TYR A 865 6.86 -19.75 5.19
N ALA A 866 7.95 -19.01 5.14
CA ALA A 866 9.24 -19.38 5.72
C ALA A 866 9.45 -18.78 7.12
N ASN A 867 8.68 -19.25 8.10
CA ASN A 867 8.74 -18.75 9.48
C ASN A 867 8.76 -19.86 10.55
N ALA A 868 8.70 -21.13 10.15
CA ALA A 868 8.62 -22.23 11.10
C ALA A 868 9.94 -22.44 11.86
N ASN A 869 9.84 -22.84 13.13
CA ASN A 869 10.97 -23.43 13.83
C ASN A 869 11.01 -24.93 13.52
N LEU A 870 11.93 -25.37 12.66
CA LEU A 870 12.01 -26.76 12.22
C LEU A 870 12.31 -27.76 13.36
N SER A 871 12.81 -27.30 14.51
CA SER A 871 12.99 -28.13 15.71
C SER A 871 11.72 -28.25 16.58
N LYS A 872 10.73 -27.38 16.36
CA LYS A 872 9.48 -27.31 17.11
C LYS A 872 8.37 -26.78 16.20
N ILE A 873 7.88 -27.64 15.32
CA ILE A 873 6.81 -27.33 14.37
C ILE A 873 5.48 -27.21 15.13
N THR A 874 4.83 -26.06 15.03
CA THR A 874 3.50 -25.81 15.62
C THR A 874 2.38 -26.13 14.64
N GLY A 875 1.14 -26.24 15.12
CA GLY A 875 -0.03 -26.44 14.25
C GLY A 875 -0.28 -25.27 13.28
N ARG A 876 0.19 -24.06 13.63
CA ARG A 876 0.15 -22.91 12.72
C ARG A 876 1.16 -23.05 11.58
N ASP A 877 2.33 -23.62 11.87
CA ASP A 877 3.36 -23.83 10.86
C ASP A 877 2.94 -24.92 9.86
N THR A 878 2.28 -25.99 10.34
CA THR A 878 1.79 -27.07 9.48
C THR A 878 0.71 -26.61 8.51
N ASP A 879 -0.08 -25.58 8.86
CA ASP A 879 -1.04 -25.03 7.92
C ASP A 879 -0.36 -24.47 6.67
N TYR A 880 0.87 -23.96 6.74
CA TYR A 880 1.59 -23.45 5.57
C TYR A 880 2.29 -24.53 4.72
N HIS A 881 2.19 -25.82 5.06
CA HIS A 881 2.94 -26.85 4.35
C HIS A 881 2.54 -26.96 2.86
N ALA A 882 3.47 -27.43 2.04
CA ALA A 882 3.12 -28.00 0.74
C ALA A 882 2.74 -29.47 0.91
N ASN A 883 1.64 -29.92 0.30
CA ASN A 883 1.22 -31.33 0.28
C ASN A 883 1.09 -31.85 -1.17
N PRO A 884 2.21 -32.06 -1.89
CA PRO A 884 2.18 -32.62 -3.24
C PRO A 884 1.82 -34.12 -3.20
N LYS A 885 0.87 -34.53 -4.04
CA LYS A 885 0.41 -35.92 -4.12
C LYS A 885 1.16 -36.70 -5.20
N VAL A 886 1.30 -38.00 -4.99
CA VAL A 886 1.88 -38.95 -5.96
C VAL A 886 0.76 -39.69 -6.67
N TYR A 887 0.90 -39.86 -7.98
CA TYR A 887 -0.04 -40.62 -8.80
C TYR A 887 0.70 -41.63 -9.68
N GLY A 888 0.06 -42.76 -9.96
CA GLY A 888 0.45 -43.62 -11.08
C GLY A 888 0.07 -42.97 -12.41
N THR A 889 0.61 -43.47 -13.52
CA THR A 889 0.23 -43.04 -14.86
C THR A 889 0.07 -44.23 -15.79
N THR A 890 -0.98 -44.21 -16.61
CA THR A 890 -1.16 -45.15 -17.73
C THR A 890 -0.17 -44.87 -18.86
N SER A 891 -0.12 -45.72 -19.89
CA SER A 891 0.67 -45.48 -21.11
C SER A 891 0.25 -44.21 -21.87
N SER A 892 -1.00 -43.76 -21.71
CA SER A 892 -1.51 -42.49 -22.26
C SER A 892 -1.21 -41.27 -21.37
N GLY A 893 -0.53 -41.45 -20.23
CA GLY A 893 -0.19 -40.39 -19.29
C GLY A 893 -1.33 -39.95 -18.36
N SER A 894 -2.45 -40.69 -18.32
CA SER A 894 -3.57 -40.38 -17.41
C SER A 894 -3.21 -40.71 -15.96
N LYS A 895 -3.49 -39.78 -15.02
CA LYS A 895 -3.24 -39.97 -13.58
C LYS A 895 -4.08 -41.12 -13.02
N VAL A 896 -3.46 -41.98 -12.21
CA VAL A 896 -4.07 -43.12 -11.52
C VAL A 896 -3.88 -42.95 -10.02
N LEU A 897 -4.97 -43.04 -9.25
CA LEU A 897 -4.94 -43.06 -7.78
C LEU A 897 -4.32 -44.37 -7.30
N LEU A 898 -3.30 -44.28 -6.44
CA LEU A 898 -2.59 -45.45 -5.92
C LEU A 898 -3.22 -45.96 -4.61
N ASP A 899 -3.14 -47.27 -4.42
CA ASP A 899 -3.57 -47.95 -3.19
C ASP A 899 -2.43 -48.07 -2.17
N GLY A 900 -2.78 -48.26 -0.89
CA GLY A 900 -1.86 -48.61 0.18
C GLY A 900 -0.83 -47.53 0.51
N SER A 901 0.41 -47.97 0.74
CA SER A 901 1.54 -47.11 1.10
C SER A 901 2.65 -47.14 0.05
N PRO A 902 2.43 -46.58 -1.15
CA PRO A 902 3.39 -46.65 -2.24
C PRO A 902 4.67 -45.83 -1.96
N ILE A 903 4.58 -44.78 -1.15
CA ILE A 903 5.71 -43.89 -0.85
C ILE A 903 6.57 -44.52 0.24
N ILE A 904 7.84 -44.74 -0.07
CA ILE A 904 8.81 -45.35 0.85
C ILE A 904 9.84 -44.35 1.39
N GLY A 905 9.91 -43.14 0.81
CA GLY A 905 10.76 -42.07 1.30
C GLY A 905 10.47 -40.72 0.65
N ALA A 906 10.78 -39.64 1.36
CA ALA A 906 10.82 -38.28 0.82
C ALA A 906 11.94 -37.50 1.49
N PHE A 907 12.63 -36.65 0.74
CA PHE A 907 13.68 -35.76 1.26
C PHE A 907 13.82 -34.50 0.41
N VAL A 908 14.44 -33.49 0.99
CA VAL A 908 14.74 -32.20 0.36
C VAL A 908 16.25 -32.00 0.32
N ASP A 909 16.77 -31.38 -0.74
CA ASP A 909 18.21 -31.14 -0.88
C ASP A 909 18.74 -30.13 0.16
N ASN A 910 17.92 -29.12 0.49
CA ASN A 910 18.23 -28.10 1.49
C ASN A 910 17.46 -28.37 2.78
N THR A 911 18.09 -29.14 3.68
CA THR A 911 17.52 -29.48 5.00
C THR A 911 17.65 -28.38 6.04
N THR A 912 18.37 -27.29 5.71
CA THR A 912 18.48 -26.11 6.58
C THR A 912 17.19 -25.28 6.53
N ASP A 913 16.68 -25.06 5.32
CA ASP A 913 15.51 -24.20 5.10
C ASP A 913 14.21 -24.99 4.97
N PHE A 914 14.26 -26.30 4.76
CA PHE A 914 13.07 -27.15 4.56
C PHE A 914 13.16 -28.45 5.35
N ALA A 915 11.99 -29.00 5.71
CA ALA A 915 11.89 -30.33 6.33
C ALA A 915 10.66 -31.09 5.82
N ILE A 916 10.77 -32.43 5.82
CA ILE A 916 9.62 -33.33 5.61
C ILE A 916 8.90 -33.51 6.95
N GLU A 917 7.60 -33.28 6.96
CA GLU A 917 6.76 -33.41 8.13
C GLU A 917 6.21 -34.84 8.26
N GLY A 918 6.54 -35.51 9.37
CA GLY A 918 5.96 -36.79 9.73
C GLY A 918 6.44 -37.98 8.87
N SER A 919 5.75 -39.10 9.01
CA SER A 919 6.03 -40.33 8.25
C SER A 919 5.29 -40.32 6.91
N VAL A 920 5.96 -40.81 5.86
CA VAL A 920 5.36 -41.02 4.54
C VAL A 920 4.80 -42.44 4.40
N GLY A 921 3.87 -42.62 3.47
CA GLY A 921 3.29 -43.92 3.12
C GLY A 921 2.28 -43.78 2.00
N ALA A 922 1.11 -43.22 2.31
CA ALA A 922 0.02 -43.02 1.35
C ALA A 922 0.37 -41.98 0.27
N TYR A 923 -0.37 -42.00 -0.83
CA TYR A 923 -0.14 -41.12 -1.98
C TYR A 923 -0.24 -39.61 -1.68
N ASP A 924 -0.93 -39.20 -0.61
CA ASP A 924 -1.13 -37.82 -0.14
C ASP A 924 -0.43 -37.51 1.20
N SER A 925 0.58 -38.31 1.55
CA SER A 925 1.29 -38.22 2.84
C SER A 925 2.51 -37.30 2.84
N VAL A 926 2.99 -36.85 1.68
CA VAL A 926 4.19 -36.00 1.61
C VAL A 926 3.84 -34.58 1.99
N LYS A 927 4.34 -34.12 3.13
CA LYS A 927 4.16 -32.76 3.63
C LYS A 927 5.51 -32.09 3.81
N VAL A 928 5.67 -30.89 3.26
CA VAL A 928 6.93 -30.14 3.31
C VAL A 928 6.72 -28.79 3.96
N ILE A 929 7.57 -28.45 4.92
CA ILE A 929 7.52 -27.19 5.66
C ILE A 929 8.79 -26.37 5.44
N ALA A 930 8.67 -25.04 5.46
CA ALA A 930 9.80 -24.12 5.34
C ALA A 930 10.14 -23.49 6.69
N GLY A 931 11.42 -23.57 7.05
CA GLY A 931 11.98 -22.97 8.24
C GLY A 931 12.11 -21.46 8.11
N LYS A 932 12.33 -20.79 9.25
CA LYS A 932 12.72 -19.39 9.28
C LYS A 932 14.05 -19.18 8.56
N LEU A 933 14.03 -18.39 7.48
CA LEU A 933 15.24 -18.07 6.72
C LEU A 933 16.15 -17.09 7.48
N ALA A 934 17.44 -17.06 7.09
CA ALA A 934 18.38 -16.06 7.57
C ALA A 934 17.92 -14.64 7.19
N ASN A 935 18.21 -13.65 8.04
CA ASN A 935 17.69 -12.28 7.89
C ASN A 935 18.06 -11.59 6.56
N ASN A 936 19.05 -12.10 5.83
CA ASN A 936 19.49 -11.60 4.53
C ASN A 936 18.82 -12.30 3.33
N LEU A 937 17.94 -13.28 3.56
CA LEU A 937 17.25 -14.04 2.53
C LEU A 937 15.76 -13.74 2.56
N THR A 938 15.20 -13.37 1.42
CA THR A 938 13.75 -13.16 1.27
C THR A 938 13.04 -14.40 0.74
N GLU A 939 13.76 -15.29 0.07
CA GLU A 939 13.26 -16.53 -0.53
C GLU A 939 14.34 -17.63 -0.46
N SER A 940 13.91 -18.89 -0.50
CA SER A 940 14.79 -20.07 -0.65
C SER A 940 14.14 -21.07 -1.58
N THR A 941 14.93 -21.85 -2.32
CA THR A 941 14.42 -22.89 -3.23
C THR A 941 15.15 -24.21 -2.98
N THR A 942 14.43 -25.32 -3.11
CA THR A 942 15.03 -26.65 -3.05
C THR A 942 14.30 -27.63 -3.96
N THR A 943 14.87 -28.81 -4.19
CA THR A 943 14.20 -29.92 -4.87
C THR A 943 13.63 -30.86 -3.81
N LEU A 944 12.34 -31.14 -3.90
CA LEU A 944 11.72 -32.25 -3.20
C LEU A 944 11.92 -33.52 -4.03
N THR A 945 12.49 -34.55 -3.43
CA THR A 945 12.59 -35.89 -4.01
C THR A 945 11.71 -36.87 -3.25
N VAL A 946 10.85 -37.59 -3.96
CA VAL A 946 9.96 -38.63 -3.41
C VAL A 946 10.31 -39.97 -4.04
N THR A 947 10.60 -40.96 -3.20
CA THR A 947 10.84 -42.33 -3.63
C THR A 947 9.63 -43.21 -3.31
N LEU A 948 9.25 -44.03 -4.27
CA LEU A 948 8.11 -44.94 -4.15
C LEU A 948 8.46 -46.34 -4.67
N LEU A 949 7.74 -47.34 -4.16
CA LEU A 949 7.80 -48.70 -4.69
C LEU A 949 6.72 -48.86 -5.76
N GLY A 950 7.14 -49.08 -7.00
CA GLY A 950 6.22 -49.29 -8.11
C GLY A 950 5.48 -50.62 -8.02
N THR A 951 4.38 -50.74 -8.77
CA THR A 951 3.63 -51.99 -8.96
C THR A 951 4.45 -53.12 -9.60
N ASP A 952 5.56 -52.78 -10.26
CA ASP A 952 6.57 -53.69 -10.80
C ASP A 952 7.59 -54.18 -9.74
N GLY A 953 7.46 -53.71 -8.49
CA GLY A 953 8.40 -53.98 -7.40
C GLY A 953 9.71 -53.18 -7.49
N ALA A 954 9.85 -52.27 -8.46
CA ALA A 954 11.04 -51.43 -8.62
C ALA A 954 10.87 -50.09 -7.91
N VAL A 955 11.97 -49.58 -7.31
CA VAL A 955 11.99 -48.25 -6.71
C VAL A 955 12.02 -47.18 -7.81
N LYS A 956 11.12 -46.20 -7.74
CA LYS A 956 11.08 -45.02 -8.62
C LYS A 956 11.36 -43.76 -7.81
N SER A 957 11.94 -42.76 -8.46
CA SER A 957 12.25 -41.46 -7.86
C SER A 957 11.59 -40.36 -8.69
N LEU A 958 10.88 -39.45 -8.01
CA LEU A 958 10.19 -38.30 -8.61
C LEU A 958 10.68 -37.03 -7.95
N THR A 959 10.78 -35.95 -8.71
CA THR A 959 11.25 -34.66 -8.19
C THR A 959 10.32 -33.52 -8.57
N THR A 960 10.18 -32.53 -7.69
CA THR A 960 9.55 -31.25 -7.99
C THR A 960 10.32 -30.12 -7.30
N PRO A 961 10.53 -28.96 -7.96
CA PRO A 961 11.04 -27.79 -7.27
C PRO A 961 10.00 -27.28 -6.27
N ILE A 962 10.46 -26.78 -5.13
CA ILE A 962 9.65 -26.09 -4.12
C ILE A 962 10.34 -24.78 -3.72
N LYS A 963 9.54 -23.80 -3.31
CA LYS A 963 9.99 -22.45 -2.96
C LYS A 963 9.47 -22.06 -1.58
N ALA A 964 10.27 -21.33 -0.83
CA ALA A 964 9.93 -20.69 0.43
C ALA A 964 9.99 -19.16 0.29
N SER A 965 9.15 -18.43 1.02
CA SER A 965 9.14 -16.97 1.04
C SER A 965 8.96 -16.41 2.45
N THR A 966 9.67 -15.33 2.75
CA THR A 966 9.53 -14.54 3.99
C THR A 966 8.49 -13.44 3.89
N ALA A 967 7.87 -13.23 2.72
CA ALA A 967 6.88 -12.18 2.56
C ALA A 967 5.73 -12.41 3.55
N ALA A 968 5.44 -11.40 4.39
CA ALA A 968 4.47 -11.52 5.45
C ALA A 968 3.08 -11.90 4.87
N PRO A 969 2.34 -12.83 5.50
CA PRO A 969 0.96 -13.10 5.12
C PRO A 969 0.11 -11.83 5.17
N VAL A 970 -0.65 -11.58 4.11
CA VAL A 970 -1.56 -10.43 3.99
C VAL A 970 -2.99 -10.98 3.89
N ALA A 971 -3.85 -10.55 4.82
CA ALA A 971 -5.22 -11.00 4.86
C ALA A 971 -6.00 -10.54 3.62
N SER A 972 -6.60 -11.49 2.90
CA SER A 972 -7.50 -11.26 1.78
C SER A 972 -8.97 -11.27 2.20
N THR A 973 -9.33 -12.10 3.17
CA THR A 973 -10.67 -12.18 3.78
C THR A 973 -10.61 -12.81 5.17
N ILE A 974 -11.63 -12.60 5.99
CA ILE A 974 -11.79 -13.24 7.31
C ILE A 974 -12.91 -14.26 7.24
N ILE A 975 -12.64 -15.45 7.75
CA ILE A 975 -13.61 -16.53 7.87
C ILE A 975 -13.91 -16.76 9.36
N ALA A 976 -15.18 -16.61 9.72
CA ALA A 976 -15.73 -17.22 10.91
C ALA A 976 -16.11 -18.65 10.57
N LYS A 977 -15.47 -19.63 11.22
CA LYS A 977 -15.69 -21.05 10.98
C LYS A 977 -16.28 -21.67 12.22
N VAL A 978 -17.23 -22.56 11.98
CA VAL A 978 -17.74 -23.47 12.98
C VAL A 978 -17.13 -24.85 12.73
N ASP A 979 -16.57 -25.41 13.79
CA ASP A 979 -16.16 -26.79 13.90
C ASP A 979 -17.42 -27.66 14.04
N SER A 980 -17.99 -28.00 12.88
CA SER A 980 -19.19 -28.83 12.78
C SER A 980 -18.95 -30.28 13.20
N SER A 981 -17.75 -30.63 13.69
CA SER A 981 -17.51 -31.93 14.32
C SER A 981 -18.06 -32.03 15.74
N VAL A 982 -18.35 -30.89 16.35
CA VAL A 982 -18.75 -30.80 17.75
C VAL A 982 -20.27 -30.68 17.87
N ASN A 983 -20.87 -31.62 18.59
CA ASN A 983 -22.33 -31.66 18.75
C ASN A 983 -22.85 -30.41 19.49
N GLY A 984 -23.96 -29.84 19.03
CA GLY A 984 -24.59 -28.67 19.63
C GLY A 984 -24.17 -27.31 19.06
N VAL A 985 -23.57 -27.25 17.86
CA VAL A 985 -23.32 -25.98 17.14
C VAL A 985 -23.88 -26.04 15.72
N SER A 986 -24.55 -24.97 15.27
CA SER A 986 -25.05 -24.82 13.90
C SER A 986 -24.84 -23.40 13.37
N VAL A 987 -24.86 -23.22 12.05
CA VAL A 987 -24.66 -21.91 11.40
C VAL A 987 -25.84 -21.60 10.49
N SER A 988 -26.23 -20.34 10.42
CA SER A 988 -27.24 -19.87 9.47
C SER A 988 -26.69 -19.92 8.04
N PRO A 989 -27.57 -20.03 7.02
CA PRO A 989 -27.15 -20.13 5.62
C PRO A 989 -26.31 -18.95 5.09
N ASP A 990 -26.36 -17.79 5.75
CA ASP A 990 -25.55 -16.60 5.41
C ASP A 990 -24.16 -16.60 6.10
N GLY A 991 -23.89 -17.58 6.97
CA GLY A 991 -22.63 -17.67 7.72
C GLY A 991 -22.47 -16.64 8.83
N ASP A 992 -23.52 -15.86 9.12
CA ASP A 992 -23.46 -14.70 10.03
C ASP A 992 -24.10 -14.96 11.39
N THR A 993 -24.87 -16.03 11.56
CA THR A 993 -25.47 -16.41 12.85
C THR A 993 -25.09 -17.84 13.22
N VAL A 994 -24.56 -18.03 14.42
CA VAL A 994 -24.17 -19.33 14.96
C VAL A 994 -25.07 -19.64 16.15
N THR A 995 -25.64 -20.83 16.21
CA THR A 995 -26.41 -21.29 17.37
C THR A 995 -25.58 -22.33 18.12
N VAL A 996 -25.47 -22.18 19.44
CA VAL A 996 -24.63 -23.00 20.33
C VAL A 996 -25.47 -23.49 21.50
N SER A 997 -25.47 -24.78 21.79
CA SER A 997 -26.06 -25.30 23.02
C SER A 997 -25.18 -24.98 24.22
N VAL A 998 -25.74 -24.37 25.27
CA VAL A 998 -24.98 -24.06 26.50
C VAL A 998 -24.44 -25.34 27.17
N ALA A 999 -25.19 -26.45 27.08
CA ALA A 999 -24.81 -27.73 27.66
C ALA A 999 -23.61 -28.40 26.96
N SER A 1000 -23.28 -27.98 25.73
CA SER A 1000 -22.17 -28.55 24.95
C SER A 1000 -20.78 -28.11 25.42
N GLY A 1001 -20.68 -27.01 26.17
CA GLY A 1001 -19.41 -26.49 26.69
C GLY A 1001 -18.42 -25.99 25.62
N VAL A 1002 -18.85 -25.87 24.37
CA VAL A 1002 -18.00 -25.59 23.20
C VAL A 1002 -17.46 -24.16 23.12
N LEU A 1003 -18.07 -23.24 23.88
CA LEU A 1003 -17.61 -21.87 24.11
C LEU A 1003 -17.39 -21.59 25.61
N ALA A 1004 -16.91 -22.58 26.35
CA ALA A 1004 -16.56 -22.42 27.75
C ALA A 1004 -15.36 -21.47 27.95
N PRO A 1005 -15.21 -20.85 29.15
CA PRO A 1005 -14.04 -20.05 29.48
C PRO A 1005 -12.72 -20.81 29.23
N ASN A 1006 -11.67 -20.08 28.85
CA ASN A 1006 -10.34 -20.57 28.44
C ASN A 1006 -10.27 -21.28 27.07
N LYS A 1007 -11.38 -21.43 26.35
CA LYS A 1007 -11.32 -21.76 24.91
C LYS A 1007 -10.93 -20.54 24.09
N VAL A 1008 -10.36 -20.76 22.90
CA VAL A 1008 -9.80 -19.72 22.04
C VAL A 1008 -10.61 -19.60 20.76
N MET A 1009 -11.16 -18.42 20.50
CA MET A 1009 -11.94 -18.07 19.31
C MET A 1009 -11.06 -17.78 18.09
N ALA A 1010 -9.74 -17.87 18.20
CA ALA A 1010 -8.82 -17.89 17.06
C ALA A 1010 -8.54 -19.35 16.66
N ARG A 1011 -8.21 -19.58 15.37
CA ARG A 1011 -7.86 -20.93 14.89
C ARG A 1011 -6.68 -21.56 15.63
N PHE A 1012 -5.73 -20.73 16.07
CA PHE A 1012 -4.61 -21.13 16.90
C PHE A 1012 -4.49 -20.19 18.09
N ASP A 1013 -4.04 -20.72 19.23
CA ASP A 1013 -3.62 -19.90 20.36
C ASP A 1013 -2.28 -19.20 20.09
N ALA A 1014 -1.80 -18.44 21.09
CA ALA A 1014 -0.55 -17.67 20.99
C ALA A 1014 0.67 -18.57 20.70
N ASP A 1015 0.65 -19.82 21.16
CA ASP A 1015 1.72 -20.80 20.95
C ASP A 1015 1.59 -21.55 19.61
N GLY A 1016 0.59 -21.23 18.80
CA GLY A 1016 0.35 -21.87 17.51
C GLY A 1016 -0.34 -23.23 17.62
N SER A 1017 -0.96 -23.54 18.76
CA SER A 1017 -1.68 -24.79 19.03
C SER A 1017 -3.18 -24.65 18.76
N SER A 1018 -3.80 -25.71 18.25
CA SER A 1018 -5.25 -25.79 18.01
C SER A 1018 -6.00 -26.52 19.13
N THR A 1019 -5.30 -27.04 20.16
CA THR A 1019 -5.90 -27.87 21.23
C THR A 1019 -6.98 -27.13 22.04
N ASN A 1020 -6.80 -25.82 22.26
CA ASN A 1020 -7.74 -25.01 23.01
C ASN A 1020 -8.73 -24.24 22.13
N ARG A 1021 -8.71 -24.47 20.82
CA ARG A 1021 -9.63 -23.83 19.88
C ARG A 1021 -11.08 -24.09 20.26
N ALA A 1022 -11.89 -23.05 20.23
CA ALA A 1022 -13.33 -23.11 20.38
C ALA A 1022 -13.99 -23.74 19.15
N ALA A 1023 -15.20 -24.29 19.30
CA ALA A 1023 -15.93 -24.81 18.13
C ALA A 1023 -16.43 -23.69 17.21
N VAL A 1024 -16.40 -22.43 17.65
CA VAL A 1024 -16.60 -21.26 16.79
C VAL A 1024 -15.29 -20.49 16.83
N TYR A 1025 -14.68 -20.22 15.69
CA TYR A 1025 -13.40 -19.53 15.66
C TYR A 1025 -13.20 -18.74 14.37
N PHE A 1026 -12.28 -17.79 14.40
CA PHE A 1026 -11.93 -16.95 13.28
C PHE A 1026 -10.51 -17.23 12.78
N TYR A 1027 -10.30 -17.04 11.47
CA TYR A 1027 -8.99 -16.95 10.83
C TYR A 1027 -9.07 -16.10 9.57
N ALA A 1028 -7.92 -15.64 9.08
CA ALA A 1028 -7.83 -14.97 7.79
C ALA A 1028 -7.27 -15.90 6.70
N LEU A 1029 -7.69 -15.68 5.45
CA LEU A 1029 -7.04 -16.27 4.27
C LEU A 1029 -5.94 -15.32 3.78
N ASP A 1030 -4.81 -15.86 3.37
CA ASP A 1030 -3.68 -15.09 2.83
C ASP A 1030 -3.25 -15.59 1.44
N GLN A 1031 -2.23 -14.95 0.87
CA GLN A 1031 -1.67 -15.27 -0.45
C GLN A 1031 -1.00 -16.64 -0.56
N TYR A 1032 -0.74 -17.32 0.56
CA TYR A 1032 -0.14 -18.67 0.59
C TYR A 1032 -1.20 -19.78 0.57
N GLY A 1033 -2.48 -19.42 0.56
CA GLY A 1033 -3.57 -20.34 0.23
C GLY A 1033 -3.93 -21.32 1.34
N THR A 1034 -3.39 -21.15 2.55
CA THR A 1034 -3.71 -21.99 3.69
C THR A 1034 -3.99 -21.17 4.94
N LYS A 1035 -4.67 -21.80 5.90
CA LYS A 1035 -5.45 -21.11 6.94
C LYS A 1035 -4.61 -20.81 8.18
N GLY A 1036 -3.48 -20.13 8.06
CA GLY A 1036 -2.53 -19.95 9.19
C GLY A 1036 -2.50 -18.55 9.82
N MET A 1037 -3.15 -17.55 9.22
CA MET A 1037 -2.92 -16.15 9.60
C MET A 1037 -3.65 -15.74 10.89
N PRO A 1038 -2.93 -15.22 11.92
CA PRO A 1038 -3.57 -14.69 13.12
C PRO A 1038 -4.31 -13.38 12.81
N LEU A 1039 -5.42 -13.17 13.50
CA LEU A 1039 -6.13 -11.90 13.49
C LEU A 1039 -5.43 -10.87 14.37
N ALA A 1040 -5.68 -9.58 14.10
CA ALA A 1040 -5.22 -8.48 14.96
C ALA A 1040 -5.93 -8.52 16.31
N GLN A 1041 -7.25 -8.78 16.28
CA GLN A 1041 -8.05 -8.98 17.47
C GLN A 1041 -9.35 -9.71 17.18
N ILE A 1042 -9.89 -10.36 18.20
CA ILE A 1042 -11.28 -10.81 18.26
C ILE A 1042 -11.95 -10.13 19.44
N LEU A 1043 -13.13 -9.56 19.23
CA LEU A 1043 -13.83 -8.81 20.26
C LEU A 1043 -15.32 -9.13 20.30
N LYS A 1044 -15.88 -9.01 21.50
CA LYS A 1044 -17.33 -9.00 21.71
C LYS A 1044 -17.87 -7.58 21.47
N VAL A 1045 -18.82 -7.46 20.56
CA VAL A 1045 -19.49 -6.20 20.24
C VAL A 1045 -20.65 -6.00 21.21
N ALA A 1046 -20.69 -4.84 21.88
CA ALA A 1046 -21.77 -4.52 22.83
C ALA A 1046 -23.14 -4.44 22.14
N SER A 1047 -23.19 -3.84 20.94
CA SER A 1047 -24.40 -3.80 20.12
C SER A 1047 -24.77 -5.20 19.61
N GLY A 1048 -26.00 -5.64 19.90
CA GLY A 1048 -26.49 -6.97 19.49
C GLY A 1048 -26.07 -8.13 20.41
N SER A 1049 -25.39 -7.87 21.53
CA SER A 1049 -25.13 -8.85 22.59
C SER A 1049 -26.09 -8.66 23.76
N THR A 1050 -26.71 -9.73 24.25
CA THR A 1050 -27.52 -9.72 25.48
C THR A 1050 -26.75 -10.21 26.70
N LEU A 1051 -25.65 -10.96 26.51
CA LEU A 1051 -24.78 -11.39 27.62
C LEU A 1051 -23.86 -10.26 28.08
N THR A 1052 -23.71 -10.10 29.40
CA THR A 1052 -22.74 -9.17 30.01
C THR A 1052 -21.32 -9.71 29.90
N ASP A 1053 -20.31 -8.84 30.05
CA ASP A 1053 -18.90 -9.26 29.99
C ASP A 1053 -18.51 -10.22 31.13
N ALA A 1054 -19.24 -10.17 32.25
CA ALA A 1054 -19.09 -11.14 33.33
C ALA A 1054 -19.57 -12.54 32.94
N GLN A 1055 -20.59 -12.64 32.06
CA GLN A 1055 -21.14 -13.92 31.59
C GLN A 1055 -20.33 -14.45 30.40
N PHE A 1056 -20.00 -13.59 29.45
CA PHE A 1056 -19.27 -13.96 28.25
C PHE A 1056 -18.49 -12.77 27.71
N ASN A 1057 -17.17 -12.87 27.61
CA ASN A 1057 -16.33 -11.89 26.93
C ASN A 1057 -15.17 -12.56 26.21
N VAL A 1058 -14.54 -11.86 25.29
CA VAL A 1058 -13.40 -12.35 24.51
C VAL A 1058 -12.27 -11.34 24.64
N LYS A 1059 -11.09 -11.80 25.06
CA LYS A 1059 -9.87 -10.99 25.05
C LYS A 1059 -9.42 -10.75 23.60
N PRO A 1060 -8.60 -9.71 23.33
CA PRO A 1060 -8.10 -9.46 21.97
C PRO A 1060 -7.42 -10.66 21.30
N ASP A 1061 -6.75 -11.51 22.08
CA ASP A 1061 -6.12 -12.76 21.64
C ASP A 1061 -7.11 -13.90 21.31
N GLY A 1062 -8.41 -13.66 21.44
CA GLY A 1062 -9.47 -14.63 21.19
C GLY A 1062 -9.84 -15.50 22.40
N VAL A 1063 -9.17 -15.38 23.55
CA VAL A 1063 -9.49 -16.22 24.72
C VAL A 1063 -10.84 -15.82 25.32
N ILE A 1064 -11.73 -16.80 25.48
CA ILE A 1064 -13.04 -16.63 26.12
C ILE A 1064 -12.87 -16.48 27.63
N THR A 1065 -13.57 -15.52 28.19
CA THR A 1065 -13.60 -15.18 29.62
C THR A 1065 -15.03 -15.00 30.10
N GLY A 1066 -15.21 -14.96 31.43
CA GLY A 1066 -16.51 -14.88 32.09
C GLY A 1066 -16.89 -16.18 32.79
N THR A 1067 -18.08 -16.23 33.39
CA THR A 1067 -18.58 -17.39 34.13
C THR A 1067 -19.21 -18.46 33.24
N GLY A 1068 -19.43 -18.17 31.94
CA GLY A 1068 -20.10 -19.04 30.99
C GLY A 1068 -21.43 -18.46 30.50
N ALA A 1069 -21.80 -18.79 29.25
CA ALA A 1069 -23.03 -18.32 28.63
C ALA A 1069 -24.29 -18.94 29.25
N VAL A 1070 -25.41 -18.21 29.20
CA VAL A 1070 -26.73 -18.66 29.68
C VAL A 1070 -27.69 -18.88 28.52
N VAL A 1071 -28.63 -19.82 28.70
CA VAL A 1071 -29.67 -20.15 27.70
C VAL A 1071 -30.50 -18.91 27.36
N GLY A 1072 -30.77 -18.70 26.07
CA GLY A 1072 -31.41 -17.50 25.53
C GLY A 1072 -30.48 -16.29 25.38
N GLY A 1073 -29.22 -16.40 25.81
CA GLY A 1073 -28.19 -15.38 25.65
C GLY A 1073 -27.75 -15.22 24.20
N THR A 1074 -27.32 -14.03 23.81
CA THR A 1074 -26.72 -13.76 22.50
C THR A 1074 -25.46 -12.93 22.67
N VAL A 1075 -24.48 -13.16 21.81
CA VAL A 1075 -23.28 -12.32 21.70
C VAL A 1075 -22.97 -12.05 20.25
N THR A 1076 -22.59 -10.83 19.93
CA THR A 1076 -22.07 -10.47 18.62
C THR A 1076 -20.55 -10.44 18.71
N LEU A 1077 -19.87 -11.15 17.82
CA LEU A 1077 -18.41 -11.32 17.82
C LEU A 1077 -17.83 -10.83 16.50
N SER A 1078 -16.64 -10.25 16.57
CA SER A 1078 -15.97 -9.69 15.40
C SER A 1078 -14.50 -10.03 15.39
N GLY A 1079 -14.05 -10.60 14.28
CA GLY A 1079 -12.63 -10.76 13.97
C GLY A 1079 -12.15 -9.60 13.12
N VAL A 1080 -10.96 -9.07 13.43
CA VAL A 1080 -10.35 -7.92 12.74
C VAL A 1080 -8.92 -8.26 12.32
N THR A 1081 -8.52 -7.90 11.11
CA THR A 1081 -7.13 -8.04 10.61
C THR A 1081 -6.37 -6.72 10.68
N ASN A 1082 -5.04 -6.78 10.60
CA ASN A 1082 -4.16 -5.59 10.63
C ASN A 1082 -4.38 -4.63 9.44
N ASN A 1083 -4.94 -5.12 8.34
CA ASN A 1083 -5.30 -4.30 7.17
C ASN A 1083 -6.78 -3.85 7.18
N GLY A 1084 -7.47 -3.99 8.31
CA GLY A 1084 -8.80 -3.39 8.52
C GLY A 1084 -9.99 -4.20 7.98
N LEU A 1085 -9.80 -5.46 7.56
CA LEU A 1085 -10.94 -6.32 7.26
C LEU A 1085 -11.65 -6.70 8.55
N VAL A 1086 -12.97 -6.85 8.48
CA VAL A 1086 -13.81 -7.22 9.62
C VAL A 1086 -14.84 -8.26 9.18
N LYS A 1087 -14.99 -9.32 9.97
CA LYS A 1087 -16.10 -10.28 9.85
C LYS A 1087 -16.83 -10.37 11.17
N THR A 1088 -18.15 -10.25 11.11
CA THR A 1088 -19.05 -10.28 12.26
C THR A 1088 -19.90 -11.52 12.22
N ILE A 1089 -20.09 -12.15 13.37
CA ILE A 1089 -21.11 -13.17 13.55
C ILE A 1089 -21.92 -12.89 14.82
N LYS A 1090 -23.16 -13.34 14.84
CA LYS A 1090 -24.02 -13.37 16.02
C LYS A 1090 -24.05 -14.80 16.54
N VAL A 1091 -23.70 -15.02 17.81
CA VAL A 1091 -23.83 -16.32 18.47
C VAL A 1091 -25.07 -16.29 19.37
N ILE A 1092 -25.93 -17.30 19.24
CA ILE A 1092 -27.14 -17.52 20.03
C ILE A 1092 -26.91 -18.75 20.91
N PHE A 1093 -27.12 -18.62 22.21
CA PHE A 1093 -26.97 -19.70 23.17
C PHE A 1093 -28.32 -20.33 23.50
N ASN A 1094 -28.50 -21.61 23.15
CA ASN A 1094 -29.73 -22.38 23.35
C ASN A 1094 -29.62 -23.39 24.49
#